data_AF-A0AA97NMZ1-F1
#
_entry.id   AF-A0AA97NMZ1-F1
#
_cell.length_a   1.000
_cell.length_b   1.000
_cell.length_c   1.000
_cell.angle_alpha   90.00
_cell.angle_beta   90.00
_cell.angle_gamma   90.00
#
_symmetry.space_group_name_H-M   'P 1'
#
loop_
_entity.id
_entity.type
_entity.pdbx_description
1 polymer ?
#
loop_
_entity_poly.entity_id
_entity_poly.type
_entity_poly.pdbx_seq_one_letter_code
_entity_poly.pdbx_strand_id
1 'polypeptide(L)'
;MSGNDAFPFPGSKSPGINTTLRHGWLSPDPPASEHSRAGASSNRESTLSYGALTSREQEPYPPPQDDHGGDFVTAVENQQLQRGLAQRHLSMLGIAGAIGTGLFLGLGSAIQNGGPAGALLGYATVGLIVCAVQFALGEVTALLPVTGSFVRHAELFVDPALGFAIGWNIVYGNVLSIPSEITAICVLFQFWTDLSPAVFIVVFIVLTFLVGIAFVRVFGEVEFVFALLKIMLVVFLVILGLVIDLGGIPGTPRIGFAHWQDPGPFVEYIASGDWGKFLGYWSVMTGAVFSFAGVESLAMAAAETRNPRHAIPRACKRVFARVVLFYLVAVLIVGMLVRSDDPRLNEGSGTAAQSPFVIAAQAAGIPAIPSVVNAIVITSAWSASNQALLSGTRVLFGLALKGQAPKVFLRTTSWGVPYVCVLFFTAFMFLSFMALSNGALTVFFWFVALTSAGVLISWAAILLNHIRMMKALKVQGLDPNRLPWHNSWTVYSSPIALFMCILILFTGGFAVFTEGGWDANSFVSHYLDIPLVLAAYAVWKFANKTKIAPLREIPVEEALEQAELHPAQPEPRKRFSTMDYAKASVSDRAAMIRRGIWSQEEFKVARDDEEAVIKAVTYENKDARLAAIWFPETTHLGVEETFLGLSDAPTTCSGLVLDGLPQELIDSMLYRLDMVSLFRMRHVNRRLRNSVNSLHRYRDIVRYGGFDVTLALLRSNAGLYIGLDDMYTVLCTRSCMICNNCFGDFVFLLGCLRCCKSCLHSASETRVCSLNYARGVYGGLLSNKQLDSFPKMAVLPGLYGPEEQPITGKESETPVLVSASALTEALHGELTRWGISWYSSGPGVSRTNGEWEGYTPMAACLLPWLDKDSGVAEVQVRCTGCAWVGDEASGLDSTGNLSPDDLYLSFSRRDFLNEHFKRCEQAQRLWLSTRGGKQEPTFAVAL
;
A
#
# COMPACT_ATOMS: atom_id res chain seq x y z
N MET A 1 24.47 72.60 -7.34
CA MET A 1 25.57 72.14 -6.47
C MET A 1 25.75 70.65 -6.78
N SER A 2 26.55 70.25 -7.78
CA SER A 2 28.04 70.20 -7.84
C SER A 2 28.61 68.98 -7.09
N GLY A 3 29.38 68.07 -7.67
CA GLY A 3 29.85 67.82 -9.06
C GLY A 3 30.25 66.31 -9.18
N ASN A 4 30.17 65.64 -10.33
CA ASN A 4 31.07 65.63 -11.51
C ASN A 4 32.51 65.08 -11.27
N ASP A 5 32.76 63.96 -11.95
CA ASP A 5 33.96 63.53 -12.70
C ASP A 5 35.33 63.26 -12.02
N ALA A 6 35.94 62.10 -12.32
CA ALA A 6 37.06 62.01 -13.30
C ALA A 6 37.67 60.59 -13.48
N PHE A 7 37.96 60.22 -14.74
CA PHE A 7 38.95 59.20 -15.15
C PHE A 7 40.35 59.86 -15.34
N PRO A 8 41.49 59.13 -15.43
CA PRO A 8 42.05 58.79 -16.76
C PRO A 8 42.92 57.51 -16.88
N PHE A 9 43.17 57.09 -18.14
CA PHE A 9 44.20 56.11 -18.57
C PHE A 9 45.62 56.75 -18.64
N PRO A 10 46.71 55.97 -18.85
CA PRO A 10 47.27 55.83 -20.22
C PRO A 10 47.89 54.45 -20.53
N GLY A 11 48.41 54.25 -21.76
CA GLY A 11 49.04 53.00 -22.19
C GLY A 11 50.34 53.17 -23.01
N SER A 12 50.58 52.24 -23.95
CA SER A 12 51.68 52.13 -24.94
C SER A 12 53.00 51.45 -24.52
N LYS A 13 53.39 50.41 -25.26
CA LYS A 13 54.59 50.34 -26.13
C LYS A 13 54.80 48.94 -26.76
N SER A 14 54.96 48.92 -28.08
CA SER A 14 55.66 47.87 -28.86
C SER A 14 57.12 48.36 -29.10
N PRO A 15 58.05 47.63 -29.80
CA PRO A 15 57.94 46.34 -30.50
C PRO A 15 59.10 45.34 -30.20
N GLY A 16 59.11 44.14 -30.82
CA GLY A 16 60.37 43.39 -31.03
C GLY A 16 60.34 41.87 -31.33
N ILE A 17 60.63 41.52 -32.60
CA ILE A 17 61.49 40.39 -33.05
C ILE A 17 60.92 38.93 -33.09
N ASN A 18 60.66 38.48 -34.34
CA ASN A 18 60.89 37.17 -34.99
C ASN A 18 60.79 35.83 -34.24
N THR A 19 60.00 34.88 -34.78
CA THR A 19 60.52 33.81 -35.69
C THR A 19 59.43 33.04 -36.49
N THR A 20 59.60 33.01 -37.83
CA THR A 20 59.30 31.93 -38.83
C THR A 20 57.92 31.24 -38.98
N LEU A 21 57.30 31.49 -40.16
CA LEU A 21 56.64 30.55 -41.13
C LEU A 21 55.44 29.64 -40.71
N ARG A 22 54.39 29.36 -41.52
CA ARG A 22 53.51 30.02 -42.53
C ARG A 22 52.58 28.93 -43.15
N HIS A 23 51.24 29.07 -43.02
CA HIS A 23 50.11 28.51 -43.84
C HIS A 23 49.98 26.98 -44.15
N GLY A 24 48.79 26.39 -44.39
CA GLY A 24 47.38 26.87 -44.28
C GLY A 24 46.31 25.95 -44.95
N TRP A 25 45.02 26.20 -44.63
CA TRP A 25 43.73 25.93 -45.36
C TRP A 25 43.28 24.54 -45.93
N LEU A 26 42.03 24.18 -45.57
CA LEU A 26 40.94 23.47 -46.31
C LEU A 26 40.99 21.95 -46.68
N SER A 27 39.79 21.35 -46.71
CA SER A 27 39.38 19.93 -46.94
C SER A 27 39.51 19.44 -48.41
N PRO A 28 39.28 18.15 -48.82
CA PRO A 28 38.12 17.26 -48.49
C PRO A 28 38.38 15.72 -48.37
N ASP A 29 37.31 14.92 -48.19
CA ASP A 29 37.23 13.42 -48.23
C ASP A 29 37.41 12.84 -49.66
N PRO A 30 37.29 11.51 -49.97
CA PRO A 30 37.15 10.27 -49.15
C PRO A 30 38.31 9.27 -49.52
N PRO A 31 38.23 7.90 -49.63
CA PRO A 31 37.18 6.90 -49.36
C PRO A 31 37.66 5.61 -48.61
N ALA A 32 37.05 4.45 -48.93
CA ALA A 32 37.06 3.15 -48.24
C ALA A 32 38.10 2.10 -48.71
N SER A 33 38.36 1.08 -47.88
CA SER A 33 38.38 -0.34 -48.31
C SER A 33 38.26 -1.34 -47.14
N GLU A 34 37.85 -2.55 -47.46
CA GLU A 34 37.50 -3.66 -46.56
C GLU A 34 38.72 -4.43 -45.97
N HIS A 35 38.36 -5.45 -45.16
CA HIS A 35 39.12 -6.65 -44.71
C HIS A 35 39.46 -6.67 -43.21
N SER A 36 38.81 -7.45 -42.33
CA SER A 36 38.27 -8.82 -42.29
C SER A 36 39.16 -9.81 -41.52
N ARG A 37 38.52 -10.47 -40.54
CA ARG A 37 38.84 -11.79 -39.97
C ARG A 37 40.08 -11.99 -39.07
N ALA A 38 39.75 -12.15 -37.78
CA ALA A 38 39.89 -13.40 -37.01
C ALA A 38 41.29 -13.92 -36.60
N GLY A 39 41.36 -14.47 -35.39
CA GLY A 39 42.24 -15.63 -35.15
C GLY A 39 42.79 -15.85 -33.73
N ALA A 40 41.99 -16.48 -32.87
CA ALA A 40 42.41 -17.58 -31.98
C ALA A 40 43.60 -17.45 -30.98
N SER A 41 43.25 -17.61 -29.69
CA SER A 41 43.87 -18.51 -28.69
C SER A 41 45.39 -18.43 -28.38
N SER A 42 45.82 -18.47 -27.11
CA SER A 42 45.65 -19.67 -26.26
C SER A 42 46.26 -19.51 -24.84
N ASN A 43 45.88 -20.46 -23.96
CA ASN A 43 46.62 -20.99 -22.80
C ASN A 43 46.89 -20.12 -21.55
N ARG A 44 46.13 -20.46 -20.49
CA ARG A 44 46.61 -20.96 -19.18
C ARG A 44 48.11 -20.78 -18.86
N GLU A 45 48.42 -20.19 -17.69
CA GLU A 45 48.62 -20.99 -16.47
C GLU A 45 48.57 -20.15 -15.18
N SER A 46 48.57 -20.82 -14.03
CA SER A 46 48.19 -20.28 -12.71
C SER A 46 49.37 -19.94 -11.80
N THR A 47 49.24 -18.91 -10.96
CA THR A 47 50.02 -18.82 -9.72
C THR A 47 49.25 -18.04 -8.66
N LEU A 48 49.07 -18.66 -7.49
CA LEU A 48 48.37 -18.11 -6.33
C LEU A 48 49.41 -17.61 -5.32
N SER A 49 49.28 -16.36 -4.86
CA SER A 49 49.96 -15.88 -3.66
C SER A 49 49.04 -14.90 -2.93
N TYR A 50 48.87 -15.12 -1.63
CA TYR A 50 47.93 -14.40 -0.76
C TYR A 50 48.69 -13.44 0.15
N GLY A 51 48.15 -12.22 0.36
CA GLY A 51 48.31 -11.52 1.63
C GLY A 51 49.09 -10.21 1.65
N ALA A 52 48.50 -9.13 1.10
CA ALA A 52 48.69 -7.78 1.63
C ALA A 52 47.38 -6.99 1.52
N LEU A 53 46.86 -6.53 2.65
CA LEU A 53 45.61 -5.78 2.74
C LEU A 53 45.81 -4.30 2.38
N THR A 54 44.99 -3.75 1.49
CA THR A 54 44.38 -2.40 1.60
C THR A 54 43.44 -2.13 0.42
N SER A 55 42.41 -1.29 0.63
CA SER A 55 41.53 -0.70 -0.39
C SER A 55 41.05 -1.62 -1.53
N ARG A 56 39.93 -2.33 -1.32
CA ARG A 56 39.19 -2.94 -2.44
C ARG A 56 38.27 -1.89 -3.05
N GLU A 57 38.54 -1.52 -4.30
CA GLU A 57 37.62 -0.74 -5.14
C GLU A 57 36.25 -1.42 -5.20
N GLN A 58 35.18 -0.62 -5.15
CA GLN A 58 33.85 -1.12 -5.48
C GLN A 58 33.80 -1.36 -6.99
N GLU A 59 33.68 -2.64 -7.39
CA GLU A 59 33.26 -2.98 -8.75
C GLU A 59 31.93 -2.27 -9.05
N PRO A 60 31.72 -1.72 -10.26
CA PRO A 60 30.46 -1.08 -10.59
C PRO A 60 29.35 -2.11 -10.48
N TYR A 61 28.31 -1.80 -9.71
CA TYR A 61 27.02 -2.46 -9.87
C TYR A 61 26.66 -2.44 -11.36
N PRO A 62 26.18 -3.54 -11.96
CA PRO A 62 25.56 -3.44 -13.27
C PRO A 62 24.46 -2.38 -13.16
N PRO A 63 24.38 -1.39 -14.08
CA PRO A 63 23.31 -0.42 -14.03
C PRO A 63 21.98 -1.17 -13.99
N PRO A 64 21.02 -0.77 -13.13
CA PRO A 64 19.72 -1.43 -13.10
C PRO A 64 19.16 -1.41 -14.52
N GLN A 65 18.73 -2.57 -15.01
CA GLN A 65 18.14 -2.66 -16.35
C GLN A 65 16.93 -1.73 -16.41
N ASP A 66 16.97 -0.76 -17.33
CA ASP A 66 15.89 0.18 -17.60
C ASP A 66 14.67 -0.54 -18.20
N ASP A 67 13.93 -1.27 -17.37
CA ASP A 67 12.72 -2.01 -17.77
C ASP A 67 11.43 -1.22 -17.47
N HIS A 68 11.57 0.09 -17.33
CA HIS A 68 10.47 1.05 -17.25
C HIS A 68 10.69 2.15 -18.29
N GLY A 69 10.08 1.96 -19.46
CA GLY A 69 9.87 3.03 -20.45
C GLY A 69 8.98 4.12 -19.84
N GLY A 70 9.61 5.01 -19.08
CA GLY A 70 8.93 5.95 -18.21
C GLY A 70 8.03 6.91 -18.97
N ASP A 71 6.72 6.75 -18.76
CA ASP A 71 5.67 7.77 -18.78
C ASP A 71 6.13 9.12 -19.36
N PHE A 72 5.67 9.41 -20.59
CA PHE A 72 6.02 10.56 -21.44
C PHE A 72 5.99 11.92 -20.72
N VAL A 73 5.34 12.00 -19.55
CA VAL A 73 5.14 13.22 -18.77
C VAL A 73 5.98 13.29 -17.48
N THR A 74 6.46 12.18 -16.89
CA THR A 74 7.00 12.18 -15.51
C THR A 74 8.44 11.67 -15.31
N ALA A 75 9.13 11.18 -16.35
CA ALA A 75 10.48 10.60 -16.21
C ALA A 75 11.52 11.53 -15.53
N VAL A 76 11.45 12.85 -15.77
CA VAL A 76 12.46 13.83 -15.31
C VAL A 76 12.30 14.23 -13.82
N GLU A 77 11.06 14.31 -13.31
CA GLU A 77 10.83 14.69 -11.90
C GLU A 77 11.10 13.55 -10.93
N ASN A 78 10.92 12.30 -11.36
CA ASN A 78 11.11 11.11 -10.52
C ASN A 78 12.54 10.93 -10.00
N GLN A 79 13.55 11.60 -10.58
CA GLN A 79 14.95 11.48 -10.17
C GLN A 79 15.41 12.48 -9.08
N GLN A 80 14.66 13.54 -8.78
CA GLN A 80 15.21 14.70 -8.04
C GLN A 80 14.58 15.00 -6.67
N LEU A 81 13.46 14.37 -6.31
CA LEU A 81 12.84 14.52 -4.98
C LEU A 81 12.76 13.18 -4.25
N GLN A 82 13.22 13.13 -3.00
CA GLN A 82 13.14 11.91 -2.19
C GLN A 82 11.69 11.62 -1.78
N ARG A 83 11.20 10.41 -2.09
CA ARG A 83 9.87 9.91 -1.71
C ARG A 83 9.79 9.65 -0.19
N GLY A 84 9.48 10.70 0.58
CA GLY A 84 9.51 10.68 2.05
C GLY A 84 8.17 10.53 2.78
N LEU A 85 7.02 10.68 2.11
CA LEU A 85 5.69 10.55 2.73
C LEU A 85 5.10 9.16 2.51
N ALA A 86 4.74 8.49 3.61
CA ALA A 86 3.99 7.24 3.55
C ALA A 86 2.57 7.45 3.01
N GLN A 87 1.99 6.44 2.36
CA GLN A 87 0.63 6.46 1.79
C GLN A 87 -0.44 6.89 2.81
N ARG A 88 -0.24 6.56 4.10
CA ARG A 88 -1.12 6.99 5.20
C ARG A 88 -1.14 8.52 5.39
N HIS A 89 0.01 9.20 5.23
CA HIS A 89 0.11 10.65 5.37
C HIS A 89 -0.58 11.36 4.20
N LEU A 90 -0.40 10.89 2.95
CA LEU A 90 -1.12 11.43 1.79
C LEU A 90 -2.64 11.30 1.94
N SER A 91 -3.12 10.11 2.36
CA SER A 91 -4.56 9.91 2.55
C SER A 91 -5.15 10.80 3.63
N MET A 92 -4.39 11.06 4.71
CA MET A 92 -4.86 11.88 5.82
C MET A 92 -4.79 13.38 5.51
N LEU A 93 -3.74 13.82 4.80
CA LEU A 93 -3.63 15.19 4.29
C LEU A 93 -4.81 15.54 3.36
N GLY A 94 -5.21 14.59 2.51
CA GLY A 94 -6.42 14.71 1.67
C GLY A 94 -7.74 14.73 2.45
N ILE A 95 -7.80 14.13 3.65
CA ILE A 95 -9.01 14.10 4.50
C ILE A 95 -9.10 15.30 5.44
N ALA A 96 -7.97 15.82 5.93
CA ALA A 96 -7.94 16.90 6.92
C ALA A 96 -7.59 18.27 6.34
N GLY A 97 -6.98 18.35 5.14
CA GLY A 97 -6.41 19.61 4.64
C GLY A 97 -7.40 20.77 4.54
N ALA A 98 -8.53 20.56 3.85
CA ALA A 98 -9.61 21.57 3.82
C ALA A 98 -10.31 21.86 5.18
N ILE A 99 -10.06 21.11 6.26
CA ILE A 99 -10.54 21.51 7.60
C ILE A 99 -9.53 22.53 8.15
N GLY A 100 -9.84 23.81 7.91
CA GLY A 100 -9.05 24.97 8.32
C GLY A 100 -9.90 26.01 9.05
N THR A 101 -9.39 27.24 9.16
CA THR A 101 -10.06 28.32 9.92
C THR A 101 -11.37 28.80 9.32
N GLY A 102 -11.62 28.57 8.02
CA GLY A 102 -12.90 28.90 7.39
C GLY A 102 -14.12 28.29 8.10
N LEU A 103 -14.03 27.04 8.55
CA LEU A 103 -15.11 26.36 9.28
C LEU A 103 -15.34 26.94 10.69
N PHE A 104 -14.31 27.46 11.34
CA PHE A 104 -14.36 27.86 12.75
C PHE A 104 -14.52 29.37 12.97
N LEU A 105 -13.91 30.20 12.13
CA LEU A 105 -14.02 31.67 12.17
C LEU A 105 -14.94 32.18 11.06
N GLY A 106 -14.77 31.71 9.82
CA GLY A 106 -15.58 32.14 8.67
C GLY A 106 -17.08 31.83 8.83
N LEU A 107 -17.42 30.79 9.59
CA LEU A 107 -18.81 30.44 9.91
C LEU A 107 -19.55 31.52 10.71
N GLY A 108 -18.85 32.32 11.52
CA GLY A 108 -19.47 33.40 12.28
C GLY A 108 -20.07 34.48 11.37
N SER A 109 -19.26 34.98 10.43
CA SER A 109 -19.71 35.91 9.40
C SER A 109 -20.78 35.30 8.48
N ALA A 110 -20.67 34.01 8.14
CA ALA A 110 -21.67 33.33 7.32
C ALA A 110 -23.06 33.30 7.98
N ILE A 111 -23.14 33.02 9.28
CA ILE A 111 -24.41 33.00 10.03
C ILE A 111 -24.93 34.42 10.25
N GLN A 112 -24.05 35.38 10.51
CA GLN A 112 -24.44 36.77 10.68
C GLN A 112 -25.02 37.39 9.40
N ASN A 113 -24.36 37.21 8.26
CA ASN A 113 -24.79 37.84 7.01
C ASN A 113 -25.93 37.05 6.33
N GLY A 114 -25.91 35.71 6.42
CA GLY A 114 -26.89 34.85 5.74
C GLY A 114 -28.08 34.42 6.60
N GLY A 115 -27.99 34.50 7.93
CA GLY A 115 -28.85 33.74 8.83
C GLY A 115 -28.52 32.23 8.82
N PRO A 116 -29.12 31.43 9.71
CA PRO A 116 -28.78 30.02 9.83
C PRO A 116 -29.16 29.18 8.60
N ALA A 117 -30.27 29.49 7.92
CA ALA A 117 -30.65 28.82 6.68
C ALA A 117 -29.84 29.33 5.48
N GLY A 118 -29.56 30.64 5.40
CA GLY A 118 -28.70 31.21 4.35
C GLY A 118 -27.27 30.69 4.42
N ALA A 119 -26.70 30.54 5.62
CA ALA A 119 -25.41 29.89 5.84
C ALA A 119 -25.43 28.43 5.37
N LEU A 120 -26.44 27.64 5.79
CA LEU A 120 -26.56 26.23 5.41
C LEU A 120 -26.69 26.06 3.89
N LEU A 121 -27.53 26.87 3.24
CA LEU A 121 -27.70 26.86 1.79
C LEU A 121 -26.43 27.33 1.08
N GLY A 122 -25.71 28.34 1.58
CA GLY A 122 -24.45 28.80 1.01
C GLY A 122 -23.38 27.69 0.98
N TYR A 123 -23.17 27.03 2.12
CA TYR A 123 -22.26 25.88 2.20
C TYR A 123 -22.74 24.68 1.39
N ALA A 124 -24.06 24.45 1.25
CA ALA A 124 -24.59 23.41 0.37
C ALA A 124 -24.34 23.72 -1.12
N THR A 125 -24.55 24.96 -1.56
CA THR A 125 -24.32 25.39 -2.94
C THR A 125 -22.85 25.24 -3.32
N VAL A 126 -21.93 25.75 -2.51
CA VAL A 126 -20.49 25.58 -2.77
C VAL A 126 -20.06 24.12 -2.60
N GLY A 127 -20.63 23.38 -1.64
CA GLY A 127 -20.38 21.95 -1.47
C GLY A 127 -20.75 21.11 -2.70
N LEU A 128 -21.84 21.45 -3.40
CA LEU A 128 -22.22 20.81 -4.67
C LEU A 128 -21.25 21.14 -5.81
N ILE A 129 -20.79 22.39 -5.90
CA ILE A 129 -19.76 22.83 -6.85
C ILE A 129 -18.46 22.05 -6.60
N VAL A 130 -18.00 21.98 -5.35
CA VAL A 130 -16.83 21.21 -4.91
C VAL A 130 -16.96 19.74 -5.29
N CYS A 131 -18.14 19.14 -5.12
CA CYS A 131 -18.36 17.76 -5.54
C CYS A 131 -18.17 17.62 -7.06
N ALA A 132 -18.77 18.49 -7.88
CA ALA A 132 -18.57 18.48 -9.33
C ALA A 132 -17.09 18.63 -9.73
N VAL A 133 -16.37 19.56 -9.09
CA VAL A 133 -14.91 19.75 -9.26
C VAL A 133 -14.14 18.47 -8.93
N GLN A 134 -14.48 17.79 -7.84
CA GLN A 134 -13.80 16.55 -7.41
C GLN A 134 -14.08 15.36 -8.33
N PHE A 135 -15.30 15.21 -8.84
CA PHE A 135 -15.59 14.19 -9.84
C PHE A 135 -14.83 14.48 -11.14
N ALA A 136 -14.85 15.73 -11.63
CA ALA A 136 -14.09 16.16 -12.81
C ALA A 136 -12.58 15.92 -12.66
N LEU A 137 -12.00 16.33 -11.53
CA LEU A 137 -10.58 16.16 -11.19
C LEU A 137 -10.19 14.68 -11.16
N GLY A 138 -11.00 13.84 -10.53
CA GLY A 138 -10.73 12.42 -10.38
C GLY A 138 -10.83 11.64 -11.71
N GLU A 139 -11.73 11.99 -12.63
CA GLU A 139 -11.77 11.38 -13.97
C GLU A 139 -10.49 11.70 -14.76
N VAL A 140 -10.11 12.98 -14.84
CA VAL A 140 -8.90 13.41 -15.57
C VAL A 140 -7.63 12.84 -14.94
N THR A 141 -7.55 12.81 -13.60
CA THR A 141 -6.38 12.27 -12.88
C THR A 141 -6.30 10.75 -12.92
N ALA A 142 -7.43 10.03 -13.06
CA ALA A 142 -7.43 8.57 -13.23
C ALA A 142 -6.94 8.15 -14.62
N LEU A 143 -7.20 8.95 -15.66
CA LEU A 143 -6.59 8.77 -16.97
C LEU A 143 -5.10 9.13 -16.93
N LEU A 144 -4.78 10.36 -16.48
CA LEU A 144 -3.44 10.95 -16.48
C LEU A 144 -2.95 11.28 -15.05
N PRO A 145 -2.38 10.30 -14.32
CA PRO A 145 -1.88 10.47 -12.95
C PRO A 145 -0.50 11.16 -12.94
N VAL A 146 -0.45 12.44 -13.29
CA VAL A 146 0.78 13.24 -13.42
C VAL A 146 1.07 14.11 -12.20
N THR A 147 2.35 14.34 -11.91
CA THR A 147 2.79 15.30 -10.87
C THR A 147 2.26 16.71 -11.18
N GLY A 148 1.80 17.42 -10.15
CA GLY A 148 1.19 18.74 -10.33
C GLY A 148 -0.24 18.72 -10.90
N SER A 149 -0.77 17.55 -11.27
CA SER A 149 -2.19 17.31 -11.56
C SER A 149 -2.80 18.36 -12.51
N PHE A 150 -3.83 19.08 -12.06
CA PHE A 150 -4.62 20.01 -12.88
C PHE A 150 -3.82 21.16 -13.52
N VAL A 151 -2.66 21.51 -12.97
CA VAL A 151 -1.71 22.44 -13.61
C VAL A 151 -1.17 21.82 -14.90
N ARG A 152 -0.69 20.57 -14.83
CA ARG A 152 -0.15 19.82 -15.97
C ARG A 152 -1.25 19.40 -16.95
N HIS A 153 -2.44 19.09 -16.44
CA HIS A 153 -3.62 18.87 -17.29
C HIS A 153 -3.97 20.14 -18.09
N ALA A 154 -3.85 21.34 -17.52
CA ALA A 154 -4.08 22.58 -18.27
C ALA A 154 -3.05 22.81 -19.40
N GLU A 155 -1.78 22.46 -19.17
CA GLU A 155 -0.74 22.48 -20.22
C GLU A 155 -1.08 21.55 -21.40
N LEU A 156 -1.61 20.36 -21.11
CA LEU A 156 -1.91 19.33 -22.11
C LEU A 156 -3.25 19.55 -22.82
N PHE A 157 -4.33 19.74 -22.05
CA PHE A 157 -5.69 19.82 -22.61
C PHE A 157 -6.01 21.19 -23.20
N VAL A 158 -5.43 22.28 -22.66
CA VAL A 158 -5.83 23.66 -22.98
C VAL A 158 -4.72 24.41 -23.74
N ASP A 159 -3.67 24.85 -23.03
CA ASP A 159 -2.62 25.74 -23.52
C ASP A 159 -1.47 25.76 -22.47
N PRO A 160 -0.20 25.59 -22.85
CA PRO A 160 0.93 25.71 -21.93
C PRO A 160 0.98 27.05 -21.17
N ALA A 161 0.48 28.15 -21.74
CA ALA A 161 0.35 29.43 -21.03
C ALA A 161 -0.71 29.38 -19.91
N LEU A 162 -1.76 28.57 -20.05
CA LEU A 162 -2.74 28.42 -18.96
C LEU A 162 -2.14 27.61 -17.82
N GLY A 163 -1.37 26.55 -18.12
CA GLY A 163 -0.64 25.82 -17.10
C GLY A 163 0.35 26.69 -16.32
N PHE A 164 1.11 27.56 -17.00
CA PHE A 164 1.94 28.58 -16.35
C PHE A 164 1.11 29.48 -15.42
N ALA A 165 -0.01 30.04 -15.91
CA ALA A 165 -0.85 30.96 -15.15
C ALA A 165 -1.49 30.29 -13.93
N ILE A 166 -2.00 29.07 -14.06
CA ILE A 166 -2.58 28.29 -12.95
C ILE A 166 -1.50 27.82 -11.96
N GLY A 167 -0.29 27.50 -12.44
CA GLY A 167 0.84 27.20 -11.56
C GLY A 167 1.22 28.40 -10.68
N TRP A 168 1.34 29.59 -11.27
CA TRP A 168 1.59 30.82 -10.51
C TRP A 168 0.40 31.23 -9.62
N ASN A 169 -0.85 31.00 -10.04
CA ASN A 169 -2.03 31.16 -9.20
C ASN A 169 -1.94 30.32 -7.91
N ILE A 170 -1.49 29.06 -8.00
CA ILE A 170 -1.29 28.21 -6.82
C ILE A 170 -0.13 28.72 -5.94
N VAL A 171 0.98 29.18 -6.53
CA VAL A 171 2.08 29.80 -5.75
C VAL A 171 1.57 31.03 -4.98
N TYR A 172 0.84 31.90 -5.66
CA TYR A 172 0.21 33.10 -5.10
C TYR A 172 -0.83 32.78 -4.00
N GLY A 173 -1.73 31.83 -4.26
CA GLY A 173 -2.74 31.39 -3.29
C GLY A 173 -2.11 30.80 -2.02
N ASN A 174 -1.04 30.01 -2.14
CA ASN A 174 -0.28 29.54 -0.97
C ASN A 174 0.48 30.69 -0.27
N VAL A 175 0.97 31.68 -1.02
CA VAL A 175 1.61 32.90 -0.46
C VAL A 175 0.64 33.70 0.41
N LEU A 176 -0.66 33.72 0.09
CA LEU A 176 -1.69 34.42 0.86
C LEU A 176 -2.39 33.56 1.92
N SER A 177 -2.49 32.24 1.70
CA SER A 177 -3.08 31.31 2.66
C SER A 177 -2.26 31.19 3.96
N ILE A 178 -0.94 31.33 3.91
CA ILE A 178 -0.12 31.29 5.14
C ILE A 178 -0.38 32.51 6.05
N PRO A 179 -0.29 33.77 5.57
CA PRO A 179 -0.62 34.92 6.41
C PRO A 179 -2.10 34.96 6.81
N SER A 180 -3.05 34.43 6.00
CA SER A 180 -4.46 34.33 6.44
C SER A 180 -4.61 33.50 7.71
N GLU A 181 -4.01 32.31 7.74
CA GLU A 181 -4.04 31.42 8.90
C GLU A 181 -3.28 32.00 10.11
N ILE A 182 -2.18 32.72 9.90
CA ILE A 182 -1.48 33.45 10.98
C ILE A 182 -2.35 34.59 11.55
N THR A 183 -3.08 35.34 10.71
CA THR A 183 -4.03 36.36 11.19
C THR A 183 -5.23 35.77 11.92
N ALA A 184 -5.73 34.61 11.49
CA ALA A 184 -6.74 33.84 12.23
C ALA A 184 -6.25 33.39 13.62
N ILE A 185 -4.99 32.93 13.73
CA ILE A 185 -4.37 32.61 15.02
C ILE A 185 -4.34 33.85 15.93
N CYS A 186 -4.08 35.05 15.39
CA CYS A 186 -4.12 36.28 16.16
C CYS A 186 -5.52 36.59 16.72
N VAL A 187 -6.58 36.44 15.91
CA VAL A 187 -7.97 36.57 16.37
C VAL A 187 -8.27 35.58 17.51
N LEU A 188 -7.82 34.33 17.37
CA LEU A 188 -8.07 33.29 18.38
C LEU A 188 -7.30 33.55 19.70
N PHE A 189 -6.09 34.10 19.66
CA PHE A 189 -5.32 34.40 20.88
C PHE A 189 -5.91 35.54 21.72
N GLN A 190 -6.62 36.49 21.10
CA GLN A 190 -7.35 37.55 21.80
C GLN A 190 -8.39 37.01 22.80
N PHE A 191 -8.78 35.73 22.71
CA PHE A 191 -9.64 35.08 23.69
C PHE A 191 -9.02 34.97 25.10
N TRP A 192 -7.69 34.83 25.21
CA TRP A 192 -7.01 34.67 26.51
C TRP A 192 -6.20 35.90 26.94
N THR A 193 -5.82 36.78 26.02
CA THR A 193 -4.84 37.83 26.31
C THR A 193 -4.89 39.01 25.35
N ASP A 194 -4.75 40.21 25.91
CA ASP A 194 -4.65 41.49 25.20
C ASP A 194 -3.22 41.80 24.70
N LEU A 195 -2.33 40.80 24.67
CA LEU A 195 -0.99 40.95 24.10
C LEU A 195 -1.04 41.33 22.62
N SER A 196 -0.10 42.19 22.19
CA SER A 196 -0.02 42.62 20.79
C SER A 196 0.07 41.41 19.83
N PRO A 197 -0.75 41.37 18.76
CA PRO A 197 -0.69 40.32 17.74
C PRO A 197 0.71 40.08 17.17
N ALA A 198 1.59 41.09 17.22
CA ALA A 198 2.98 41.02 16.78
C ALA A 198 3.75 39.83 17.40
N VAL A 199 3.50 39.52 18.67
CA VAL A 199 4.17 38.43 19.38
C VAL A 199 3.80 37.09 18.75
N PHE A 200 2.51 36.85 18.52
CA PHE A 200 2.01 35.63 17.89
C PHE A 200 2.45 35.52 16.43
N ILE A 201 2.42 36.62 15.68
CA ILE A 201 2.92 36.68 14.30
C ILE A 201 4.38 36.20 14.23
N VAL A 202 5.29 36.78 15.04
CA VAL A 202 6.71 36.38 15.04
C VAL A 202 6.88 34.91 15.41
N VAL A 203 6.18 34.45 16.47
CA VAL A 203 6.26 33.06 16.93
C VAL A 203 5.80 32.09 15.84
N PHE A 204 4.65 32.31 15.21
CA PHE A 204 4.13 31.40 14.20
C PHE A 204 4.89 31.48 12.87
N ILE A 205 5.44 32.63 12.48
CA ILE A 205 6.40 32.72 11.35
C ILE A 205 7.62 31.84 11.62
N VAL A 206 8.24 31.94 12.80
CA VAL A 206 9.41 31.13 13.16
C VAL A 206 9.07 29.64 13.20
N LEU A 207 7.94 29.27 13.83
CA LEU A 207 7.49 27.88 13.91
C LEU A 207 7.20 27.27 12.53
N THR A 208 6.47 27.96 11.66
CA THR A 208 6.19 27.49 10.29
C THR A 208 7.45 27.47 9.41
N PHE A 209 8.39 28.41 9.58
CA PHE A 209 9.70 28.33 8.91
C PHE A 209 10.50 27.11 9.35
N LEU A 210 10.57 26.84 10.67
CA LEU A 210 11.27 25.67 11.21
C LEU A 210 10.68 24.35 10.69
N VAL A 211 9.34 24.24 10.64
CA VAL A 211 8.64 23.10 10.03
C VAL A 211 8.92 23.00 8.53
N GLY A 212 9.00 24.13 7.83
CA GLY A 212 9.31 24.20 6.40
C GLY A 212 10.71 23.72 6.01
N ILE A 213 11.72 23.90 6.87
CA ILE A 213 13.09 23.41 6.66
C ILE A 213 13.36 22.01 7.23
N ALA A 214 12.45 21.50 8.08
CA ALA A 214 12.56 20.20 8.73
C ALA A 214 12.42 19.03 7.74
N PHE A 215 12.81 17.84 8.19
CA PHE A 215 12.74 16.63 7.36
C PHE A 215 11.29 16.24 7.08
N VAL A 216 10.97 15.97 5.80
CA VAL A 216 9.59 15.74 5.29
C VAL A 216 8.84 14.63 6.03
N ARG A 217 9.54 13.63 6.58
CA ARG A 217 8.94 12.57 7.41
C ARG A 217 8.41 13.11 8.75
N VAL A 218 9.11 14.05 9.39
CA VAL A 218 8.68 14.67 10.66
C VAL A 218 7.42 15.50 10.43
N PHE A 219 7.38 16.28 9.35
CA PHE A 219 6.17 16.97 8.90
C PHE A 219 4.99 16.00 8.76
N GLY A 220 5.20 14.86 8.11
CA GLY A 220 4.14 13.87 7.87
C GLY A 220 3.53 13.26 9.14
N GLU A 221 4.33 13.02 10.18
CA GLU A 221 3.84 12.53 11.47
C GLU A 221 3.15 13.66 12.29
N VAL A 222 3.67 14.89 12.24
CA VAL A 222 3.06 16.06 12.91
C VAL A 222 1.68 16.38 12.31
N GLU A 223 1.57 16.45 10.98
CA GLU A 223 0.28 16.64 10.31
C GLU A 223 -0.66 15.45 10.51
N PHE A 224 -0.17 14.23 10.68
CA PHE A 224 -1.02 13.08 11.04
C PHE A 224 -1.70 13.31 12.40
N VAL A 225 -0.98 13.83 13.40
CA VAL A 225 -1.54 14.15 14.72
C VAL A 225 -2.51 15.33 14.64
N PHE A 226 -2.16 16.42 13.95
CA PHE A 226 -3.06 17.56 13.78
C PHE A 226 -4.33 17.20 13.01
N ALA A 227 -4.24 16.38 11.97
CA ALA A 227 -5.38 15.87 11.23
C ALA A 227 -6.34 15.03 12.10
N LEU A 228 -5.82 14.18 12.96
CA LEU A 228 -6.64 13.39 13.90
C LEU A 228 -7.39 14.33 14.87
N LEU A 229 -6.66 15.29 15.43
CA LEU A 229 -7.15 16.27 16.40
C LEU A 229 -8.20 17.21 15.78
N LYS A 230 -8.05 17.63 14.52
CA LYS A 230 -9.06 18.35 13.72
C LYS A 230 -10.37 17.55 13.59
N ILE A 231 -10.27 16.29 13.17
CA ILE A 231 -11.44 15.42 12.93
C ILE A 231 -12.17 15.15 14.26
N MET A 232 -11.42 14.86 15.33
CA MET A 232 -11.99 14.65 16.66
C MET A 232 -12.68 15.91 17.20
N LEU A 233 -12.13 17.11 16.94
CA LEU A 233 -12.80 18.36 17.30
C LEU A 233 -14.15 18.52 16.61
N VAL A 234 -14.22 18.34 15.28
CA VAL A 234 -15.50 18.56 14.58
C VAL A 234 -16.55 17.54 15.03
N VAL A 235 -16.17 16.27 15.24
CA VAL A 235 -17.09 15.26 15.79
C VAL A 235 -17.52 15.62 17.22
N PHE A 236 -16.60 16.04 18.08
CA PHE A 236 -16.90 16.50 19.44
C PHE A 236 -17.85 17.70 19.44
N LEU A 237 -17.61 18.70 18.59
CA LEU A 237 -18.42 19.91 18.50
C LEU A 237 -19.84 19.64 17.97
N VAL A 238 -20.00 18.72 17.02
CA VAL A 238 -21.32 18.28 16.55
C VAL A 238 -22.08 17.55 17.65
N ILE A 239 -21.43 16.64 18.39
CA ILE A 239 -22.07 15.90 19.50
C ILE A 239 -22.42 16.85 20.65
N LEU A 240 -21.48 17.69 21.08
CA LEU A 240 -21.69 18.70 22.11
C LEU A 240 -22.83 19.65 21.72
N GLY A 241 -22.83 20.10 20.47
CA GLY A 241 -23.85 21.01 19.97
C GLY A 241 -25.24 20.37 19.97
N LEU A 242 -25.38 19.10 19.59
CA LEU A 242 -26.63 18.35 19.75
C LEU A 242 -27.05 18.21 21.23
N VAL A 243 -26.11 18.02 22.15
CA VAL A 243 -26.40 17.95 23.60
C VAL A 243 -26.88 19.30 24.14
N ILE A 244 -26.26 20.41 23.74
CA ILE A 244 -26.72 21.77 24.10
C ILE A 244 -28.13 22.01 23.51
N ASP A 245 -28.30 21.78 22.22
CA ASP A 245 -29.55 22.04 21.48
C ASP A 245 -30.76 21.33 22.10
N LEU A 246 -30.58 20.04 22.44
CA LEU A 246 -31.62 19.20 23.03
C LEU A 246 -31.89 19.48 24.52
N GLY A 247 -31.16 20.40 25.16
CA GLY A 247 -31.30 20.74 26.58
C GLY A 247 -30.68 19.70 27.53
N GLY A 248 -29.64 19.01 27.09
CA GLY A 248 -28.96 17.95 27.86
C GLY A 248 -28.03 18.45 28.98
N ILE A 249 -27.84 19.77 29.11
CA ILE A 249 -27.01 20.38 30.16
C ILE A 249 -27.92 20.91 31.28
N PRO A 250 -27.63 20.62 32.56
CA PRO A 250 -28.43 21.13 33.67
C PRO A 250 -28.50 22.66 33.68
N GLY A 251 -29.73 23.20 33.61
CA GLY A 251 -29.99 24.64 33.63
C GLY A 251 -30.10 25.31 32.26
N THR A 252 -29.74 24.64 31.16
CA THR A 252 -29.99 25.17 29.80
C THR A 252 -31.33 24.62 29.26
N PRO A 253 -32.30 25.47 28.89
CA PRO A 253 -33.50 24.98 28.20
C PRO A 253 -33.16 24.46 26.81
N ARG A 254 -33.99 23.57 26.28
CA ARG A 254 -33.90 23.12 24.88
C ARG A 254 -34.03 24.31 23.92
N ILE A 255 -33.08 24.46 23.01
CA ILE A 255 -33.05 25.54 22.01
C ILE A 255 -33.83 25.06 20.76
N GLY A 256 -33.39 23.98 20.14
CA GLY A 256 -33.94 23.50 18.86
C GLY A 256 -33.84 24.57 17.77
N PHE A 257 -34.85 24.62 16.91
CA PHE A 257 -34.95 25.62 15.84
C PHE A 257 -35.44 27.00 16.33
N ALA A 258 -35.21 27.37 17.60
CA ALA A 258 -35.60 28.69 18.12
C ALA A 258 -34.92 29.83 17.35
N HIS A 259 -33.61 29.73 17.10
CA HIS A 259 -32.86 30.78 16.38
C HIS A 259 -33.17 30.84 14.87
N TRP A 260 -33.81 29.80 14.33
CA TRP A 260 -34.38 29.80 12.98
C TRP A 260 -35.76 30.45 12.92
N GLN A 261 -36.39 30.74 14.06
CA GLN A 261 -37.68 31.44 14.16
C GLN A 261 -37.48 32.90 14.58
N ASP A 262 -36.62 33.14 15.57
CA ASP A 262 -36.21 34.48 16.06
C ASP A 262 -34.68 34.53 16.27
N PRO A 263 -33.93 35.38 15.55
CA PRO A 263 -34.41 36.47 14.68
C PRO A 263 -34.91 36.01 13.30
N GLY A 264 -34.71 34.75 12.93
CA GLY A 264 -35.28 34.16 11.72
C GLY A 264 -34.28 33.33 10.89
N PRO A 265 -34.73 32.66 9.82
CA PRO A 265 -33.91 31.72 9.07
C PRO A 265 -32.93 32.41 8.11
N PHE A 266 -33.23 33.63 7.66
CA PHE A 266 -32.41 34.44 6.76
C PHE A 266 -32.22 35.83 7.33
N VAL A 267 -31.04 36.41 7.12
CA VAL A 267 -30.74 37.82 7.45
C VAL A 267 -30.79 38.67 6.18
N GLU A 268 -31.31 39.89 6.31
CA GLU A 268 -31.34 40.88 5.22
C GLU A 268 -29.97 41.59 5.15
N TYR A 269 -29.31 41.51 3.99
CA TYR A 269 -27.96 42.06 3.78
C TYR A 269 -27.97 43.11 2.68
N ILE A 270 -27.50 44.32 3.00
CA ILE A 270 -27.45 45.54 2.16
C ILE A 270 -28.82 46.09 1.74
N ALA A 271 -29.72 45.26 1.21
CA ALA A 271 -31.09 45.60 0.86
C ALA A 271 -32.08 45.00 1.86
N SER A 272 -33.31 45.52 1.87
CA SER A 272 -34.43 44.98 2.67
C SER A 272 -35.28 43.97 1.91
N GLY A 273 -36.05 43.16 2.62
CA GLY A 273 -36.98 42.17 2.07
C GLY A 273 -36.30 40.97 1.43
N ASP A 274 -37.01 40.24 0.57
CA ASP A 274 -36.55 38.96 0.01
C ASP A 274 -35.30 39.09 -0.87
N TRP A 275 -35.09 40.26 -1.49
CA TRP A 275 -33.83 40.56 -2.17
C TRP A 275 -32.66 40.68 -1.18
N GLY A 276 -32.87 41.36 -0.05
CA GLY A 276 -31.91 41.41 1.06
C GLY A 276 -31.52 40.03 1.58
N LYS A 277 -32.50 39.13 1.75
CA LYS A 277 -32.28 37.74 2.19
C LYS A 277 -31.48 36.93 1.17
N PHE A 278 -31.73 37.14 -0.12
CA PHE A 278 -30.95 36.53 -1.19
C PHE A 278 -29.50 37.04 -1.20
N LEU A 279 -29.28 38.35 -1.05
CA LEU A 279 -27.93 38.92 -0.93
C LEU A 279 -27.19 38.41 0.32
N GLY A 280 -27.91 38.19 1.43
CA GLY A 280 -27.37 37.57 2.65
C GLY A 280 -26.85 36.17 2.39
N TYR A 281 -27.69 35.29 1.82
CA TYR A 281 -27.30 33.97 1.33
C TYR A 281 -26.11 34.02 0.36
N TRP A 282 -26.10 34.97 -0.59
CA TRP A 282 -25.05 35.07 -1.60
C TRP A 282 -23.70 35.54 -1.02
N SER A 283 -23.72 36.38 0.02
CA SER A 283 -22.49 36.82 0.72
C SER A 283 -21.68 35.67 1.32
N VAL A 284 -22.34 34.55 1.66
CA VAL A 284 -21.71 33.36 2.24
C VAL A 284 -20.77 32.66 1.26
N MET A 285 -20.97 32.82 -0.06
CA MET A 285 -20.25 32.05 -1.09
C MET A 285 -18.73 32.17 -0.96
N THR A 286 -18.20 33.38 -0.80
CA THR A 286 -16.75 33.62 -0.70
C THR A 286 -16.13 32.94 0.53
N GLY A 287 -16.82 32.98 1.68
CA GLY A 287 -16.37 32.31 2.90
C GLY A 287 -16.47 30.77 2.81
N ALA A 288 -17.53 30.27 2.19
CA ALA A 288 -17.70 28.83 1.95
C ALA A 288 -16.65 28.27 0.98
N VAL A 289 -16.29 29.01 -0.08
CA VAL A 289 -15.19 28.65 -1.00
C VAL A 289 -13.87 28.49 -0.23
N PHE A 290 -13.50 29.45 0.62
CA PHE A 290 -12.30 29.38 1.45
C PHE A 290 -12.34 28.17 2.37
N SER A 291 -13.48 27.89 3.01
CA SER A 291 -13.67 26.74 3.88
C SER A 291 -13.52 25.38 3.18
N PHE A 292 -13.67 25.33 1.85
CA PHE A 292 -13.43 24.13 1.03
C PHE A 292 -12.09 24.16 0.28
N ALA A 293 -11.24 25.18 0.46
CA ALA A 293 -9.94 25.26 -0.20
C ALA A 293 -9.05 24.04 0.12
N GLY A 294 -8.21 23.61 -0.82
CA GLY A 294 -7.27 22.51 -0.60
C GLY A 294 -7.88 21.11 -0.73
N VAL A 295 -9.17 20.95 -1.05
CA VAL A 295 -9.74 19.64 -1.44
C VAL A 295 -9.08 19.09 -2.70
N GLU A 296 -8.64 19.96 -3.62
CA GLU A 296 -7.91 19.61 -4.85
C GLU A 296 -6.47 19.15 -4.60
N SER A 297 -5.87 19.45 -3.43
CA SER A 297 -4.49 19.10 -3.11
C SER A 297 -4.19 17.58 -3.16
N LEU A 298 -5.21 16.77 -2.86
CA LEU A 298 -5.19 15.30 -2.97
C LEU A 298 -4.69 14.82 -4.34
N ALA A 299 -5.12 15.46 -5.43
CA ALA A 299 -4.77 15.03 -6.78
C ALA A 299 -3.34 15.43 -7.16
N MET A 300 -2.75 16.46 -6.53
CA MET A 300 -1.39 16.91 -6.83
C MET A 300 -0.33 15.85 -6.51
N ALA A 301 -0.62 14.96 -5.56
CA ALA A 301 0.20 13.80 -5.19
C ALA A 301 -0.21 12.50 -5.90
N ALA A 302 -0.95 12.57 -7.02
CA ALA A 302 -1.38 11.37 -7.76
C ALA A 302 -0.20 10.53 -8.26
N ALA A 303 0.86 11.14 -8.81
CA ALA A 303 2.05 10.41 -9.25
C ALA A 303 2.83 9.75 -8.08
N GLU A 304 2.69 10.26 -6.86
CA GLU A 304 3.27 9.68 -5.63
C GLU A 304 2.36 8.59 -5.01
N THR A 305 1.11 8.47 -5.46
CA THR A 305 0.10 7.60 -4.85
C THR A 305 0.19 6.18 -5.39
N ARG A 306 0.25 5.17 -4.51
CA ARG A 306 0.18 3.75 -4.91
C ARG A 306 -1.18 3.45 -5.55
N ASN A 307 -1.16 3.04 -6.82
CA ASN A 307 -2.33 2.78 -7.66
C ASN A 307 -3.31 3.97 -7.78
N PRO A 308 -2.89 5.08 -8.43
CA PRO A 308 -3.65 6.33 -8.43
C PRO A 308 -4.99 6.22 -9.17
N ARG A 309 -5.06 5.38 -10.21
CA ARG A 309 -6.26 5.14 -11.04
C ARG A 309 -7.45 4.58 -10.24
N HIS A 310 -7.21 3.97 -9.07
CA HIS A 310 -8.27 3.58 -8.13
C HIS A 310 -8.29 4.44 -6.86
N ALA A 311 -7.12 4.77 -6.31
CA ALA A 311 -7.03 5.52 -5.05
C ALA A 311 -7.61 6.93 -5.16
N ILE A 312 -7.30 7.68 -6.23
CA ILE A 312 -7.76 9.07 -6.42
C ILE A 312 -9.28 9.13 -6.61
N PRO A 313 -9.92 8.40 -7.56
CA PRO A 313 -11.38 8.35 -7.67
C PRO A 313 -12.13 8.01 -6.38
N ARG A 314 -11.59 7.09 -5.58
CA ARG A 314 -12.18 6.69 -4.30
C ARG A 314 -12.09 7.78 -3.25
N ALA A 315 -10.96 8.46 -3.18
CA ALA A 315 -10.78 9.60 -2.29
C ALA A 315 -11.66 10.79 -2.73
N CYS A 316 -11.75 11.10 -4.03
CA CYS A 316 -12.70 12.09 -4.58
C CYS A 316 -14.16 11.77 -4.21
N LYS A 317 -14.61 10.50 -4.39
CA LYS A 317 -15.96 10.07 -3.95
C LYS A 317 -16.19 10.25 -2.44
N ARG A 318 -15.17 10.06 -1.61
CA ARG A 318 -15.25 10.27 -0.15
C ARG A 318 -15.35 11.76 0.23
N VAL A 319 -14.96 12.69 -0.64
CA VAL A 319 -15.17 14.14 -0.40
C VAL A 319 -16.66 14.47 -0.26
N PHE A 320 -17.57 13.75 -0.93
CA PHE A 320 -19.01 13.97 -0.72
C PHE A 320 -19.44 13.74 0.74
N ALA A 321 -19.04 12.61 1.33
CA ALA A 321 -19.30 12.32 2.75
C ALA A 321 -18.63 13.35 3.68
N ARG A 322 -17.44 13.84 3.31
CA ARG A 322 -16.71 14.89 4.01
C ARG A 322 -17.47 16.23 4.02
N VAL A 323 -17.98 16.67 2.87
CA VAL A 323 -18.77 17.92 2.71
C VAL A 323 -20.03 17.87 3.58
N VAL A 324 -20.78 16.76 3.52
CA VAL A 324 -22.01 16.60 4.32
C VAL A 324 -21.70 16.57 5.81
N LEU A 325 -20.76 15.73 6.25
CA LEU A 325 -20.54 15.46 7.68
C LEU A 325 -19.80 16.57 8.42
N PHE A 326 -18.77 17.18 7.83
CA PHE A 326 -17.96 18.20 8.53
C PHE A 326 -18.42 19.63 8.30
N TYR A 327 -19.21 19.91 7.25
CA TYR A 327 -19.67 21.27 6.94
C TYR A 327 -21.18 21.40 7.09
N LEU A 328 -21.99 20.63 6.36
CA LEU A 328 -23.45 20.83 6.41
C LEU A 328 -24.03 20.52 7.80
N VAL A 329 -23.60 19.43 8.44
CA VAL A 329 -24.00 19.14 9.83
C VAL A 329 -23.45 20.21 10.78
N ALA A 330 -22.17 20.59 10.68
CA ALA A 330 -21.57 21.61 11.54
C ALA A 330 -22.30 22.97 11.44
N VAL A 331 -22.58 23.46 10.23
CA VAL A 331 -23.31 24.70 9.96
C VAL A 331 -24.74 24.62 10.48
N LEU A 332 -25.43 23.49 10.30
CA LEU A 332 -26.78 23.26 10.85
C LEU A 332 -26.78 23.31 12.38
N ILE A 333 -25.86 22.61 13.04
CA ILE A 333 -25.73 22.61 14.50
C ILE A 333 -25.48 24.02 15.02
N VAL A 334 -24.49 24.74 14.47
CA VAL A 334 -24.21 26.11 14.91
C VAL A 334 -25.39 27.05 14.66
N GLY A 335 -26.05 26.93 13.50
CA GLY A 335 -27.22 27.75 13.18
C GLY A 335 -28.43 27.51 14.09
N MET A 336 -28.51 26.37 14.78
CA MET A 336 -29.50 26.17 15.86
C MET A 336 -29.04 26.80 17.19
N LEU A 337 -27.74 26.80 17.47
CA LEU A 337 -27.16 27.18 18.77
C LEU A 337 -26.83 28.67 18.94
N VAL A 338 -26.59 29.40 17.85
CA VAL A 338 -26.13 30.78 17.90
C VAL A 338 -27.08 31.66 17.08
N ARG A 339 -27.56 32.74 17.69
CA ARG A 339 -28.35 33.76 16.99
C ARG A 339 -27.48 34.52 15.98
N SER A 340 -28.03 34.84 14.82
CA SER A 340 -27.31 35.63 13.80
C SER A 340 -27.10 37.10 14.20
N ASP A 341 -27.84 37.61 15.18
CA ASP A 341 -27.70 38.96 15.76
C ASP A 341 -26.77 39.02 16.98
N ASP A 342 -26.07 37.93 17.35
CA ASP A 342 -25.17 37.93 18.51
C ASP A 342 -23.97 38.87 18.29
N PRO A 343 -23.75 39.88 19.15
CA PRO A 343 -22.69 40.88 18.97
C PRO A 343 -21.27 40.30 19.05
N ARG A 344 -21.08 39.09 19.60
CA ARG A 344 -19.77 38.40 19.69
C ARG A 344 -19.34 37.76 18.37
N LEU A 345 -20.23 37.74 17.37
CA LEU A 345 -19.89 37.37 15.99
C LEU A 345 -19.12 38.48 15.26
N ASN A 346 -18.98 39.68 15.84
CA ASN A 346 -18.35 40.85 15.21
C ASN A 346 -17.35 41.58 16.14
N GLU A 347 -16.27 42.14 15.57
CA GLU A 347 -15.34 43.02 16.30
C GLU A 347 -16.00 44.33 16.79
N GLY A 348 -17.07 44.79 16.13
CA GLY A 348 -17.75 46.06 16.43
C GLY A 348 -18.42 46.18 17.81
N SER A 349 -18.43 45.11 18.61
CA SER A 349 -18.94 45.08 19.98
C SER A 349 -17.92 45.49 21.04
N GLY A 350 -16.64 45.66 20.68
CA GLY A 350 -15.54 45.89 21.61
C GLY A 350 -15.07 44.62 22.34
N THR A 351 -15.60 43.45 21.96
CA THR A 351 -15.11 42.13 22.38
C THR A 351 -14.52 41.38 21.18
N ALA A 352 -13.46 40.61 21.40
CA ALA A 352 -12.81 39.85 20.32
C ALA A 352 -13.80 38.87 19.67
N ALA A 353 -13.82 38.82 18.34
CA ALA A 353 -14.74 37.95 17.60
C ALA A 353 -14.44 36.47 17.88
N GLN A 354 -15.47 35.70 18.26
CA GLN A 354 -15.30 34.32 18.70
C GLN A 354 -15.86 33.32 17.69
N SER A 355 -15.26 32.13 17.67
CA SER A 355 -15.84 30.97 16.99
C SER A 355 -17.28 30.74 17.49
N PRO A 356 -18.28 30.55 16.61
CA PRO A 356 -19.65 30.28 17.02
C PRO A 356 -19.80 29.08 17.96
N PHE A 357 -18.95 28.05 17.81
CA PHE A 357 -18.91 26.91 18.72
C PHE A 357 -18.46 27.29 20.14
N VAL A 358 -17.58 28.28 20.26
CA VAL A 358 -17.13 28.84 21.54
C VAL A 358 -18.22 29.69 22.17
N ILE A 359 -18.90 30.51 21.37
CA ILE A 359 -20.08 31.30 21.77
C ILE A 359 -21.16 30.37 22.36
N ALA A 360 -21.48 29.27 21.67
CA ALA A 360 -22.44 28.27 22.13
C ALA A 360 -22.00 27.58 23.44
N ALA A 361 -20.73 27.17 23.54
CA ALA A 361 -20.20 26.52 24.74
C ALA A 361 -20.16 27.46 25.97
N GLN A 362 -19.89 28.75 25.76
CA GLN A 362 -20.00 29.79 26.79
C GLN A 362 -21.45 30.01 27.22
N ALA A 363 -22.38 30.14 26.26
CA ALA A 363 -23.81 30.31 26.55
C ALA A 363 -24.40 29.12 27.31
N ALA A 364 -23.88 27.91 27.06
CA ALA A 364 -24.23 26.68 27.78
C ALA A 364 -23.55 26.55 29.17
N GLY A 365 -22.74 27.53 29.59
CA GLY A 365 -22.17 27.59 30.94
C GLY A 365 -21.03 26.59 31.21
N ILE A 366 -20.39 26.01 30.20
CA ILE A 366 -19.29 25.03 30.41
C ILE A 366 -17.93 25.73 30.29
N PRO A 367 -17.24 26.08 31.40
CA PRO A 367 -16.10 27.00 31.37
C PRO A 367 -14.84 26.44 30.68
N ALA A 368 -14.63 25.13 30.69
CA ALA A 368 -13.42 24.51 30.14
C ALA A 368 -13.43 24.39 28.60
N ILE A 369 -14.61 24.18 28.00
CA ILE A 369 -14.74 23.87 26.57
C ILE A 369 -14.28 25.02 25.67
N PRO A 370 -14.69 26.29 25.88
CA PRO A 370 -14.20 27.45 25.13
C PRO A 370 -12.68 27.48 24.89
N SER A 371 -11.92 27.26 25.97
CA SER A 371 -10.45 27.24 25.94
C SER A 371 -9.91 26.04 25.14
N VAL A 372 -10.44 24.84 25.36
CA VAL A 372 -10.04 23.63 24.63
C VAL A 372 -10.32 23.76 23.14
N VAL A 373 -11.49 24.29 22.75
CA VAL A 373 -11.87 24.49 21.35
C VAL A 373 -10.93 25.48 20.68
N ASN A 374 -10.73 26.68 21.25
CA ASN A 374 -9.82 27.67 20.63
C ASN A 374 -8.37 27.16 20.52
N ALA A 375 -7.86 26.43 21.53
CA ALA A 375 -6.50 25.89 21.49
C ALA A 375 -6.32 24.89 20.34
N ILE A 376 -7.31 24.01 20.14
CA ILE A 376 -7.33 23.06 19.03
C ILE A 376 -7.49 23.80 17.69
N VAL A 377 -8.34 24.83 17.58
CA VAL A 377 -8.49 25.62 16.34
C VAL A 377 -7.19 26.36 15.98
N ILE A 378 -6.40 26.83 16.94
CA ILE A 378 -5.06 27.39 16.68
C ILE A 378 -4.13 26.33 16.06
N THR A 379 -4.08 25.11 16.59
CA THR A 379 -3.30 24.03 15.95
C THR A 379 -3.84 23.66 14.57
N SER A 380 -5.16 23.82 14.35
CA SER A 380 -5.79 23.60 13.05
C SER A 380 -5.36 24.62 11.99
N ALA A 381 -5.30 25.90 12.38
CA ALA A 381 -4.81 27.02 11.55
C ALA A 381 -3.31 26.87 11.24
N TRP A 382 -2.50 26.50 12.23
CA TRP A 382 -1.07 26.30 12.05
C TRP A 382 -0.78 25.10 11.11
N SER A 383 -1.54 24.01 11.24
CA SER A 383 -1.52 22.88 10.29
C SER A 383 -1.85 23.32 8.86
N ALA A 384 -2.88 24.16 8.67
CA ALA A 384 -3.21 24.69 7.34
C ALA A 384 -2.09 25.59 6.78
N SER A 385 -1.47 26.43 7.61
CA SER A 385 -0.28 27.23 7.26
C SER A 385 0.87 26.34 6.77
N ASN A 386 1.14 25.27 7.51
CA ASN A 386 2.22 24.32 7.20
C ASN A 386 1.91 23.54 5.91
N GLN A 387 0.66 23.14 5.67
CA GLN A 387 0.24 22.53 4.41
C GLN A 387 0.38 23.47 3.22
N ALA A 388 -0.02 24.75 3.35
CA ALA A 388 0.11 25.74 2.29
C ALA A 388 1.58 25.99 1.92
N LEU A 389 2.48 26.09 2.91
CA LEU A 389 3.92 26.15 2.68
C LEU A 389 4.45 24.91 1.95
N LEU A 390 4.02 23.72 2.38
CA LEU A 390 4.48 22.43 1.85
C LEU A 390 3.94 22.16 0.43
N SER A 391 2.75 22.67 0.10
CA SER A 391 2.18 22.67 -1.26
C SER A 391 2.88 23.70 -2.17
N GLY A 392 2.89 24.97 -1.76
CA GLY A 392 3.42 26.08 -2.54
C GLY A 392 4.91 25.92 -2.88
N THR A 393 5.73 25.41 -1.95
CA THR A 393 7.16 25.16 -2.19
C THR A 393 7.41 24.10 -3.26
N ARG A 394 6.60 23.03 -3.31
CA ARG A 394 6.68 22.02 -4.38
C ARG A 394 6.24 22.56 -5.73
N VAL A 395 5.15 23.33 -5.77
CA VAL A 395 4.67 23.92 -7.03
C VAL A 395 5.69 24.91 -7.59
N LEU A 396 6.25 25.79 -6.75
CA LEU A 396 7.29 26.72 -7.16
C LEU A 396 8.58 26.00 -7.63
N PHE A 397 8.95 24.89 -6.98
CA PHE A 397 10.06 24.04 -7.41
C PHE A 397 9.79 23.38 -8.77
N GLY A 398 8.60 22.83 -9.00
CA GLY A 398 8.19 22.24 -10.28
C GLY A 398 8.13 23.27 -11.43
N LEU A 399 7.66 24.50 -11.16
CA LEU A 399 7.76 25.60 -12.11
C LEU A 399 9.22 25.93 -12.44
N ALA A 400 10.12 25.94 -11.45
CA ALA A 400 11.53 26.18 -11.68
C ALA A 400 12.21 25.07 -12.49
N LEU A 401 11.81 23.79 -12.31
CA LEU A 401 12.32 22.67 -13.12
C LEU A 401 11.97 22.83 -14.60
N LYS A 402 10.76 23.32 -14.90
CA LYS A 402 10.28 23.60 -16.27
C LYS A 402 10.81 24.91 -16.85
N GLY A 403 11.63 25.67 -16.13
CA GLY A 403 12.06 27.02 -16.54
C GLY A 403 10.93 28.07 -16.53
N GLN A 404 9.78 27.75 -15.92
CA GLN A 404 8.65 28.64 -15.67
C GLN A 404 8.85 29.52 -14.42
N ALA A 405 9.88 29.24 -13.61
CA ALA A 405 10.36 30.11 -12.54
C ALA A 405 11.90 30.16 -12.52
N PRO A 406 12.52 31.18 -11.87
CA PRO A 406 13.98 31.30 -11.78
C PRO A 406 14.68 30.06 -11.22
N LYS A 407 15.78 29.63 -11.86
CA LYS A 407 16.56 28.44 -11.46
C LYS A 407 17.12 28.47 -10.03
N VAL A 408 17.12 29.62 -9.35
CA VAL A 408 17.54 29.76 -7.94
C VAL A 408 16.66 28.92 -7.01
N PHE A 409 15.37 28.74 -7.36
CA PHE A 409 14.41 27.93 -6.60
C PHE A 409 14.70 26.43 -6.61
N LEU A 410 15.60 25.95 -7.49
CA LEU A 410 16.02 24.54 -7.55
C LEU A 410 17.01 24.13 -6.46
N ARG A 411 17.46 25.06 -5.60
CA ARG A 411 18.41 24.77 -4.53
C ARG A 411 17.74 24.06 -3.36
N THR A 412 18.17 22.83 -3.10
CA THR A 412 17.71 21.97 -2.00
C THR A 412 18.75 21.84 -0.88
N THR A 413 18.31 21.44 0.31
CA THR A 413 19.19 20.95 1.38
C THR A 413 19.71 19.55 1.07
N SER A 414 20.72 19.07 1.81
CA SER A 414 21.24 17.69 1.68
C SER A 414 20.21 16.59 1.98
N TRP A 415 19.10 16.93 2.64
CA TRP A 415 17.95 16.06 2.88
C TRP A 415 16.72 16.39 2.01
N GLY A 416 16.91 17.10 0.90
CA GLY A 416 15.93 17.22 -0.18
C GLY A 416 14.87 18.33 -0.04
N VAL A 417 15.04 19.30 0.87
CA VAL A 417 14.06 20.39 1.07
C VAL A 417 14.44 21.63 0.25
N PRO A 418 13.55 22.21 -0.60
CA PRO A 418 13.85 23.38 -1.43
C PRO A 418 13.85 24.68 -0.60
N TYR A 419 14.93 24.92 0.15
CA TYR A 419 15.01 26.00 1.14
C TYR A 419 14.84 27.40 0.55
N VAL A 420 15.20 27.63 -0.73
CA VAL A 420 14.98 28.93 -1.40
C VAL A 420 13.49 29.18 -1.61
N CYS A 421 12.71 28.15 -1.96
CA CYS A 421 11.26 28.27 -1.98
C CYS A 421 10.73 28.58 -0.58
N VAL A 422 11.19 27.87 0.47
CA VAL A 422 10.76 28.12 1.85
C VAL A 422 11.01 29.58 2.26
N LEU A 423 12.22 30.11 2.01
CA LEU A 423 12.56 31.52 2.29
C LEU A 423 11.68 32.51 1.54
N PHE A 424 11.32 32.23 0.28
CA PHE A 424 10.40 33.05 -0.50
C PHE A 424 9.01 33.09 0.15
N PHE A 425 8.41 31.95 0.50
CA PHE A 425 7.14 31.94 1.21
C PHE A 425 7.24 32.63 2.58
N THR A 426 8.32 32.39 3.34
CA THR A 426 8.56 33.05 4.64
C THR A 426 8.61 34.58 4.52
N ALA A 427 9.18 35.13 3.45
CA ALA A 427 9.17 36.58 3.21
C ALA A 427 7.74 37.16 3.09
N PHE A 428 6.80 36.40 2.51
CA PHE A 428 5.40 36.81 2.42
C PHE A 428 4.58 36.51 3.69
N MET A 429 5.03 35.64 4.60
CA MET A 429 4.34 35.45 5.89
C MET A 429 4.29 36.76 6.70
N PHE A 430 5.25 37.67 6.50
CA PHE A 430 5.26 39.02 7.08
C PHE A 430 4.07 39.89 6.67
N LEU A 431 3.28 39.55 5.62
CA LEU A 431 2.03 40.27 5.33
C LEU A 431 1.01 40.16 6.48
N SER A 432 1.11 39.14 7.34
CA SER A 432 0.28 39.03 8.56
C SER A 432 0.45 40.23 9.52
N PHE A 433 1.56 40.99 9.47
CA PHE A 433 1.72 42.22 10.24
C PHE A 433 0.70 43.32 9.89
N MET A 434 0.00 43.24 8.76
CA MET A 434 -1.12 44.14 8.44
C MET A 434 -2.21 44.14 9.52
N ALA A 435 -2.38 43.03 10.26
CA ALA A 435 -3.32 42.90 11.37
C ALA A 435 -3.08 43.90 12.51
N LEU A 436 -1.86 44.45 12.64
CA LEU A 436 -1.55 45.50 13.62
C LEU A 436 -2.18 46.87 13.28
N SER A 437 -2.44 47.12 11.99
CA SER A 437 -2.88 48.43 11.50
C SER A 437 -4.37 48.52 11.18
N ASN A 438 -4.99 47.39 10.80
CA ASN A 438 -6.38 47.36 10.32
C ASN A 438 -7.29 46.40 11.09
N GLY A 439 -6.82 45.82 12.21
CA GLY A 439 -7.55 44.76 12.92
C GLY A 439 -7.28 43.36 12.35
N ALA A 440 -7.34 42.34 13.20
CA ALA A 440 -6.96 40.99 12.81
C ALA A 440 -8.05 40.29 12.00
N LEU A 441 -9.33 40.48 12.32
CA LEU A 441 -10.43 39.87 11.58
C LEU A 441 -10.63 40.52 10.21
N THR A 442 -10.52 41.85 10.10
CA THR A 442 -10.60 42.56 8.82
C THR A 442 -9.54 42.08 7.83
N VAL A 443 -8.28 41.98 8.27
CA VAL A 443 -7.18 41.50 7.43
C VAL A 443 -7.32 40.00 7.11
N PHE A 444 -7.81 39.19 8.05
CA PHE A 444 -8.18 37.80 7.78
C PHE A 444 -9.20 37.72 6.62
N PHE A 445 -10.27 38.51 6.64
CA PHE A 445 -11.27 38.49 5.57
C PHE A 445 -10.75 39.02 4.22
N TRP A 446 -9.80 39.96 4.19
CA TRP A 446 -9.11 40.34 2.97
C TRP A 446 -8.32 39.18 2.35
N PHE A 447 -7.56 38.42 3.16
CA PHE A 447 -6.86 37.24 2.65
C PHE A 447 -7.80 36.08 2.29
N VAL A 448 -8.92 35.91 3.00
CA VAL A 448 -9.99 34.96 2.65
C VAL A 448 -10.55 35.27 1.26
N ALA A 449 -10.86 36.54 0.97
CA ALA A 449 -11.36 36.97 -0.33
C ALA A 449 -10.36 36.68 -1.47
N LEU A 450 -9.09 37.06 -1.29
CA LEU A 450 -8.02 36.82 -2.27
C LEU A 450 -7.77 35.33 -2.50
N THR A 451 -7.75 34.53 -1.43
CA THR A 451 -7.52 33.08 -1.51
C THR A 451 -8.71 32.38 -2.19
N SER A 452 -9.95 32.78 -1.89
CA SER A 452 -11.14 32.26 -2.55
C SER A 452 -11.17 32.54 -4.04
N ALA A 453 -10.72 33.71 -4.49
CA ALA A 453 -10.59 34.01 -5.91
C ALA A 453 -9.63 33.02 -6.61
N GLY A 454 -8.44 32.80 -6.05
CA GLY A 454 -7.46 31.85 -6.59
C GLY A 454 -7.93 30.40 -6.58
N VAL A 455 -8.72 30.00 -5.58
CA VAL A 455 -9.37 28.68 -5.52
C VAL A 455 -10.44 28.55 -6.61
N LEU A 456 -11.29 29.56 -6.84
CA LEU A 456 -12.29 29.55 -7.91
C LEU A 456 -11.65 29.48 -9.31
N ILE A 457 -10.54 30.19 -9.53
CA ILE A 457 -9.77 30.07 -10.78
C ILE A 457 -9.19 28.67 -10.94
N SER A 458 -8.66 28.07 -9.86
CA SER A 458 -8.12 26.69 -9.88
C SER A 458 -9.22 25.66 -10.19
N TRP A 459 -10.39 25.78 -9.55
CA TRP A 459 -11.56 24.94 -9.83
C TRP A 459 -12.09 25.14 -11.25
N ALA A 460 -12.14 26.38 -11.75
CA ALA A 460 -12.51 26.66 -13.13
C ALA A 460 -11.54 25.99 -14.13
N ALA A 461 -10.23 25.98 -13.85
CA ALA A 461 -9.25 25.27 -14.67
C ALA A 461 -9.45 23.74 -14.63
N ILE A 462 -9.69 23.14 -13.46
CA ILE A 462 -10.03 21.71 -13.31
C ILE A 462 -11.23 21.34 -14.18
N LEU A 463 -12.31 22.12 -14.08
CA LEU A 463 -13.55 21.89 -14.83
C LEU A 463 -13.35 22.09 -16.33
N LEU A 464 -12.56 23.08 -16.74
CA LEU A 464 -12.20 23.31 -18.14
C LEU A 464 -11.38 22.15 -18.73
N ASN A 465 -10.43 21.59 -17.96
CA ASN A 465 -9.65 20.42 -18.37
C ASN A 465 -10.56 19.21 -18.65
N HIS A 466 -11.47 18.92 -17.72
CA HIS A 466 -12.46 17.83 -17.88
C HIS A 466 -13.37 18.05 -19.09
N ILE A 467 -13.94 19.25 -19.25
CA ILE A 467 -14.79 19.59 -20.40
C ILE A 467 -14.04 19.43 -21.73
N ARG A 468 -12.73 19.74 -21.76
CA ARG A 468 -11.91 19.57 -22.97
C ARG A 468 -11.50 18.13 -23.23
N MET A 469 -11.22 17.33 -22.20
CA MET A 469 -11.05 15.88 -22.32
C MET A 469 -12.31 15.22 -22.91
N MET A 470 -13.50 15.52 -22.39
CA MET A 470 -14.77 14.99 -22.90
C MET A 470 -15.08 15.44 -24.33
N LYS A 471 -14.71 16.68 -24.70
CA LYS A 471 -14.82 17.15 -26.09
C LYS A 471 -13.81 16.48 -27.02
N ALA A 472 -12.59 16.19 -26.56
CA ALA A 472 -11.58 15.48 -27.34
C ALA A 472 -12.03 14.04 -27.65
N LEU A 473 -12.47 13.27 -26.64
CA LEU A 473 -13.06 11.93 -26.80
C LEU A 473 -14.15 11.93 -27.89
N LYS A 474 -15.12 12.85 -27.78
CA LYS A 474 -16.23 12.98 -28.74
C LYS A 474 -15.77 13.33 -30.17
N VAL A 475 -14.74 14.15 -30.33
CA VAL A 475 -14.22 14.56 -31.65
C VAL A 475 -13.32 13.48 -32.27
N GLN A 476 -12.65 12.67 -31.45
CA GLN A 476 -11.80 11.55 -31.86
C GLN A 476 -12.60 10.24 -32.09
N GLY A 477 -13.88 10.19 -31.68
CA GLY A 477 -14.74 9.02 -31.84
C GLY A 477 -14.55 7.93 -30.77
N LEU A 478 -13.91 8.29 -29.65
CA LEU A 478 -13.57 7.38 -28.55
C LEU A 478 -14.74 7.27 -27.56
N ASP A 479 -15.06 6.05 -27.12
CA ASP A 479 -16.08 5.81 -26.10
C ASP A 479 -15.59 6.28 -24.71
N PRO A 480 -16.31 7.20 -24.02
CA PRO A 480 -16.02 7.56 -22.63
C PRO A 480 -15.94 6.39 -21.64
N ASN A 481 -16.57 5.25 -21.93
CA ASN A 481 -16.48 4.05 -21.08
C ASN A 481 -15.08 3.42 -21.05
N ARG A 482 -14.16 3.78 -21.96
CA ARG A 482 -12.74 3.37 -21.90
C ARG A 482 -11.96 4.07 -20.77
N LEU A 483 -12.48 5.18 -20.22
CA LEU A 483 -11.81 5.88 -19.12
C LEU A 483 -11.66 4.96 -17.88
N PRO A 484 -10.50 4.92 -17.21
CA PRO A 484 -10.29 4.10 -16.01
C PRO A 484 -11.28 4.38 -14.87
N TRP A 485 -11.86 5.58 -14.86
CA TRP A 485 -13.06 5.90 -14.12
C TRP A 485 -13.89 6.95 -14.87
N HIS A 486 -15.19 6.71 -15.01
CA HIS A 486 -16.17 7.63 -15.57
C HIS A 486 -17.47 7.64 -14.75
N ASN A 487 -18.20 8.75 -14.77
CA ASN A 487 -19.51 8.93 -14.18
C ASN A 487 -20.38 9.82 -15.09
N SER A 488 -21.51 9.31 -15.56
CA SER A 488 -22.38 10.01 -16.53
C SER A 488 -22.87 11.40 -16.07
N TRP A 489 -22.87 11.70 -14.77
CA TRP A 489 -23.25 13.02 -14.26
C TRP A 489 -22.20 14.11 -14.55
N THR A 490 -20.92 13.78 -14.71
CA THR A 490 -19.84 14.78 -14.92
C THR A 490 -20.02 15.58 -16.21
N VAL A 491 -20.66 15.00 -17.22
CA VAL A 491 -21.02 15.65 -18.48
C VAL A 491 -21.88 16.90 -18.26
N TYR A 492 -22.77 16.88 -17.27
CA TYR A 492 -23.70 17.98 -16.96
C TYR A 492 -23.20 18.83 -15.79
N SER A 493 -22.61 18.22 -14.76
CA SER A 493 -22.15 18.96 -13.58
C SER A 493 -20.91 19.80 -13.86
N SER A 494 -19.97 19.36 -14.73
CA SER A 494 -18.76 20.14 -15.01
C SER A 494 -19.06 21.52 -15.66
N PRO A 495 -19.91 21.63 -16.71
CA PRO A 495 -20.27 22.94 -17.27
C PRO A 495 -21.04 23.84 -16.30
N ILE A 496 -21.97 23.28 -15.51
CA ILE A 496 -22.77 24.04 -14.54
C ILE A 496 -21.86 24.57 -13.41
N ALA A 497 -20.99 23.73 -12.87
CA ALA A 497 -20.01 24.14 -11.87
C ALA A 497 -19.03 25.19 -12.41
N LEU A 498 -18.63 25.10 -13.69
CA LEU A 498 -17.74 26.10 -14.30
C LEU A 498 -18.42 27.47 -14.38
N PHE A 499 -19.69 27.49 -14.82
CA PHE A 499 -20.50 28.71 -14.81
C PHE A 499 -20.63 29.29 -13.40
N MET A 500 -20.93 28.45 -12.39
CA MET A 500 -21.06 28.90 -11.00
C MET A 500 -19.73 29.40 -10.41
N CYS A 501 -18.59 28.77 -10.71
CA CYS A 501 -17.28 29.26 -10.27
C CYS A 501 -16.98 30.65 -10.84
N ILE A 502 -17.26 30.87 -12.13
CA ILE A 502 -17.10 32.17 -12.79
C ILE A 502 -18.06 33.21 -12.21
N LEU A 503 -19.32 32.82 -11.98
CA LEU A 503 -20.34 33.70 -11.41
C LEU A 503 -19.96 34.16 -9.99
N ILE A 504 -19.54 33.24 -9.11
CA ILE A 504 -19.09 33.56 -7.76
C ILE A 504 -17.81 34.41 -7.80
N LEU A 505 -16.87 34.12 -8.72
CA LEU A 505 -15.64 34.92 -8.87
C LEU A 505 -15.93 36.38 -9.24
N PHE A 506 -16.82 36.64 -10.19
CA PHE A 506 -17.19 38.01 -10.56
C PHE A 506 -18.11 38.70 -9.53
N THR A 507 -18.94 37.96 -8.80
CA THR A 507 -19.85 38.53 -7.81
C THR A 507 -19.31 38.50 -6.38
N GLY A 508 -18.11 37.96 -6.13
CA GLY A 508 -17.61 37.76 -4.77
C GLY A 508 -17.48 39.04 -3.93
N GLY A 509 -17.22 40.17 -4.58
CA GLY A 509 -17.16 41.51 -3.98
C GLY A 509 -18.36 42.41 -4.32
N PHE A 510 -19.53 41.84 -4.63
CA PHE A 510 -20.70 42.60 -5.13
C PHE A 510 -21.10 43.81 -4.27
N ALA A 511 -20.86 43.75 -2.96
CA ALA A 511 -21.14 44.82 -2.01
C ALA A 511 -20.45 46.15 -2.37
N VAL A 512 -19.26 46.09 -2.99
CA VAL A 512 -18.50 47.28 -3.39
C VAL A 512 -19.22 48.12 -4.47
N PHE A 513 -20.10 47.49 -5.24
CA PHE A 513 -20.86 48.13 -6.32
C PHE A 513 -22.25 48.63 -5.89
N THR A 514 -22.61 48.53 -4.60
CA THR A 514 -23.89 49.04 -4.10
C THR A 514 -23.77 50.51 -3.68
N GLU A 515 -24.91 51.21 -3.63
CA GLU A 515 -24.92 52.65 -3.33
C GLU A 515 -24.38 52.93 -1.92
N GLY A 516 -23.31 53.74 -1.85
CA GLY A 516 -22.57 54.00 -0.60
C GLY A 516 -21.60 52.90 -0.15
N GLY A 517 -21.52 51.77 -0.85
CA GLY A 517 -20.72 50.59 -0.46
C GLY A 517 -19.26 50.56 -0.93
N TRP A 518 -18.75 51.62 -1.56
CA TRP A 518 -17.41 51.63 -2.16
C TRP A 518 -16.27 51.59 -1.12
N ASP A 519 -15.59 50.44 -1.02
CA ASP A 519 -14.32 50.30 -0.32
C ASP A 519 -13.23 49.77 -1.26
N ALA A 520 -12.12 50.51 -1.34
CA ALA A 520 -10.99 50.16 -2.19
C ALA A 520 -10.25 48.89 -1.70
N ASN A 521 -10.19 48.65 -0.38
CA ASN A 521 -9.51 47.46 0.15
C ASN A 521 -10.28 46.20 -0.20
N SER A 522 -11.60 46.20 -0.03
CA SER A 522 -12.50 45.12 -0.44
C SER A 522 -12.50 44.92 -1.95
N PHE A 523 -12.51 46.00 -2.75
CA PHE A 523 -12.40 45.89 -4.21
C PHE A 523 -11.15 45.11 -4.63
N VAL A 524 -9.98 45.54 -4.13
CA VAL A 524 -8.70 44.87 -4.43
C VAL A 524 -8.72 43.44 -3.89
N SER A 525 -9.20 43.22 -2.66
CA SER A 525 -9.21 41.89 -2.03
C SER A 525 -10.10 40.87 -2.75
N HIS A 526 -11.20 41.30 -3.37
CA HIS A 526 -12.07 40.40 -4.14
C HIS A 526 -11.63 40.22 -5.60
N TYR A 527 -10.96 41.20 -6.21
CA TYR A 527 -10.78 41.24 -7.67
C TYR A 527 -9.33 41.26 -8.16
N LEU A 528 -8.30 41.40 -7.30
CA LEU A 528 -6.88 41.47 -7.71
C LEU A 528 -6.37 40.23 -8.44
N ASP A 529 -6.91 39.05 -8.10
CA ASP A 529 -6.44 37.77 -8.65
C ASP A 529 -6.78 37.59 -10.15
N ILE A 530 -7.95 38.09 -10.59
CA ILE A 530 -8.41 38.02 -11.98
C ILE A 530 -7.39 38.66 -12.96
N PRO A 531 -6.99 39.94 -12.83
CA PRO A 531 -5.99 40.53 -13.71
C PRO A 531 -4.60 39.92 -13.51
N LEU A 532 -4.26 39.41 -12.31
CA LEU A 532 -2.98 38.76 -12.06
C LEU A 532 -2.83 37.48 -12.87
N VAL A 533 -3.83 36.59 -12.85
CA VAL A 533 -3.82 35.34 -13.63
C VAL A 533 -3.94 35.62 -15.13
N LEU A 534 -4.77 36.60 -15.54
CA LEU A 534 -4.85 37.01 -16.95
C LEU A 534 -3.55 37.61 -17.47
N ALA A 535 -2.83 38.40 -16.65
CA ALA A 535 -1.52 38.93 -16.99
C ALA A 535 -0.47 37.81 -17.07
N ALA A 536 -0.44 36.87 -16.12
CA ALA A 536 0.45 35.71 -16.18
C ALA A 536 0.22 34.87 -17.45
N TYR A 537 -1.05 34.63 -17.81
CA TYR A 537 -1.44 33.97 -19.05
C TYR A 537 -0.95 34.74 -20.29
N ALA A 538 -1.24 36.03 -20.36
CA ALA A 538 -0.88 36.88 -21.49
C ALA A 538 0.66 36.97 -21.68
N VAL A 539 1.40 37.22 -20.60
CA VAL A 539 2.87 37.32 -20.62
C VAL A 539 3.49 36.02 -21.17
N TRP A 540 3.09 34.85 -20.65
CA TRP A 540 3.64 33.59 -21.14
C TRP A 540 3.22 33.28 -22.57
N LYS A 541 1.95 33.56 -22.93
CA LYS A 541 1.41 33.34 -24.26
C LYS A 541 2.12 34.18 -25.32
N PHE A 542 2.38 35.46 -25.06
CA PHE A 542 3.06 36.35 -26.01
C PHE A 542 4.58 36.13 -26.04
N ALA A 543 5.22 35.86 -24.89
CA ALA A 543 6.65 35.58 -24.83
C ALA A 543 7.03 34.26 -25.55
N ASN A 544 6.27 33.18 -25.28
CA ASN A 544 6.57 31.84 -25.80
C ASN A 544 5.71 31.44 -27.01
N LYS A 545 4.83 32.34 -27.49
CA LYS A 545 3.96 32.15 -28.67
C LYS A 545 3.15 30.84 -28.64
N THR A 546 2.63 30.49 -27.46
CA THR A 546 1.92 29.23 -27.24
C THR A 546 0.58 29.19 -28.00
N LYS A 547 0.15 27.98 -28.37
CA LYS A 547 -1.12 27.73 -29.05
C LYS A 547 -2.05 26.95 -28.14
N ILE A 548 -3.35 27.17 -28.28
CA ILE A 548 -4.38 26.33 -27.67
C ILE A 548 -4.36 24.98 -28.39
N ALA A 549 -4.28 23.88 -27.65
CA ALA A 549 -4.26 22.52 -28.21
C ALA A 549 -5.52 22.27 -29.06
N PRO A 550 -5.41 21.80 -30.32
CA PRO A 550 -6.57 21.39 -31.11
C PRO A 550 -7.19 20.10 -30.53
N LEU A 551 -8.52 20.00 -30.46
CA LEU A 551 -9.20 18.84 -29.85
C LEU A 551 -8.88 17.47 -30.50
N ARG A 552 -8.39 17.47 -31.75
CA ARG A 552 -7.93 16.28 -32.47
C ARG A 552 -6.48 15.89 -32.15
N GLU A 553 -5.68 16.81 -31.63
CA GLU A 553 -4.24 16.63 -31.36
C GLU A 553 -3.95 16.36 -29.88
N ILE A 554 -4.96 16.42 -29.00
CA ILE A 554 -4.81 16.04 -27.60
C ILE A 554 -4.64 14.51 -27.54
N PRO A 555 -3.54 13.97 -26.97
CA PRO A 555 -3.23 12.53 -26.98
C PRO A 555 -4.06 11.75 -25.95
N VAL A 556 -5.38 11.74 -26.13
CA VAL A 556 -6.31 11.02 -25.24
C VAL A 556 -6.29 9.52 -25.56
N GLU A 557 -6.15 9.15 -26.83
CA GLU A 557 -6.03 7.75 -27.27
C GLU A 557 -4.78 7.08 -26.69
N GLU A 558 -3.60 7.70 -26.83
CA GLU A 558 -2.35 7.22 -26.23
C GLU A 558 -2.47 7.07 -24.70
N ALA A 559 -3.15 8.00 -24.03
CA ALA A 559 -3.38 7.95 -22.58
C ALA A 559 -4.33 6.80 -22.17
N LEU A 560 -5.32 6.46 -23.00
CA LEU A 560 -6.19 5.30 -22.81
C LEU A 560 -5.41 3.99 -23.02
N GLU A 561 -4.65 3.88 -24.11
CA GLU A 561 -3.82 2.71 -24.40
C GLU A 561 -2.79 2.46 -23.29
N GLN A 562 -2.11 3.50 -22.79
CA GLN A 562 -1.21 3.38 -21.65
C GLN A 562 -1.92 2.96 -20.36
N ALA A 563 -3.19 3.33 -20.18
CA ALA A 563 -4.00 2.90 -19.04
C ALA A 563 -4.50 1.46 -19.16
N GLU A 564 -4.76 0.98 -20.38
CA GLU A 564 -5.12 -0.40 -20.71
C GLU A 564 -3.89 -1.34 -20.63
N LEU A 565 -2.72 -0.90 -21.08
CA LEU A 565 -1.43 -1.63 -21.02
C LEU A 565 -0.87 -1.75 -19.59
N HIS A 566 -1.08 -0.73 -18.76
CA HIS A 566 -0.71 -0.72 -17.35
C HIS A 566 -1.97 -0.69 -16.48
N PRO A 567 -2.76 -1.80 -16.47
CA PRO A 567 -3.98 -1.84 -15.70
C PRO A 567 -3.66 -1.65 -14.23
N ALA A 568 -4.51 -0.89 -13.55
CA ALA A 568 -4.45 -0.71 -12.11
C ALA A 568 -4.35 -2.08 -11.43
N GLN A 569 -3.33 -2.31 -10.59
CA GLN A 569 -3.22 -3.56 -9.83
C GLN A 569 -4.56 -3.80 -9.12
N PRO A 570 -5.21 -4.95 -9.30
CA PRO A 570 -6.50 -5.20 -8.66
C PRO A 570 -6.29 -5.06 -7.16
N GLU A 571 -7.13 -4.24 -6.52
CA GLU A 571 -7.02 -4.08 -5.08
C GLU A 571 -7.13 -5.43 -4.38
N PRO A 572 -6.43 -5.64 -3.25
CA PRO A 572 -6.72 -6.78 -2.39
C PRO A 572 -8.21 -6.73 -2.03
N ARG A 573 -8.98 -7.68 -2.55
CA ARG A 573 -10.39 -7.88 -2.17
C ARG A 573 -10.43 -7.92 -0.63
N LYS A 574 -11.42 -7.26 -0.02
CA LYS A 574 -11.62 -7.36 1.43
C LYS A 574 -11.65 -8.85 1.79
N ARG A 575 -10.73 -9.31 2.65
CA ARG A 575 -10.76 -10.66 3.21
C ARG A 575 -12.15 -10.90 3.80
N PHE A 576 -12.91 -11.82 3.22
CA PHE A 576 -14.05 -12.40 3.91
C PHE A 576 -13.51 -13.25 5.05
N SER A 577 -14.16 -13.22 6.22
CA SER A 577 -13.71 -14.05 7.33
C SER A 577 -14.10 -15.51 7.08
N THR A 578 -13.33 -16.45 7.62
CA THR A 578 -13.71 -17.87 7.66
C THR A 578 -15.06 -18.08 8.37
N MET A 579 -15.40 -17.19 9.31
CA MET A 579 -16.70 -17.12 10.01
C MET A 579 -17.88 -16.81 9.08
N ASP A 580 -17.67 -16.18 7.92
CA ASP A 580 -18.74 -15.89 6.96
C ASP A 580 -19.02 -17.10 6.05
N TYR A 581 -17.97 -17.85 5.68
CA TYR A 581 -18.10 -19.11 4.92
C TYR A 581 -18.74 -20.22 5.79
N ALA A 582 -18.37 -20.31 7.06
CA ALA A 582 -18.92 -21.30 8.01
C ALA A 582 -20.44 -21.14 8.24
N LYS A 583 -21.00 -19.96 7.99
CA LYS A 583 -22.45 -19.67 8.11
C LYS A 583 -23.23 -19.90 6.81
N ALA A 584 -22.56 -20.00 5.65
CA ALA A 584 -23.20 -20.25 4.37
C ALA A 584 -23.69 -21.71 4.27
N SER A 585 -24.78 -21.96 3.52
CA SER A 585 -25.29 -23.31 3.27
C SER A 585 -24.36 -24.12 2.35
N VAL A 586 -24.47 -25.45 2.33
CA VAL A 586 -23.66 -26.32 1.45
C VAL A 586 -23.83 -25.95 -0.03
N SER A 587 -25.05 -25.60 -0.45
CA SER A 587 -25.34 -25.11 -1.80
C SER A 587 -24.70 -23.75 -2.09
N ASP A 588 -24.67 -22.83 -1.12
CA ASP A 588 -24.05 -21.51 -1.30
C ASP A 588 -22.53 -21.63 -1.39
N ARG A 589 -21.91 -22.47 -0.56
CA ARG A 589 -20.47 -22.78 -0.61
C ARG A 589 -20.07 -23.31 -1.99
N ALA A 590 -20.79 -24.31 -2.49
CA ALA A 590 -20.57 -24.86 -3.83
C ALA A 590 -20.85 -23.83 -4.95
N ALA A 591 -21.75 -22.87 -4.75
CA ALA A 591 -21.97 -21.77 -5.70
C ALA A 591 -20.87 -20.70 -5.63
N MET A 592 -20.31 -20.40 -4.45
CA MET A 592 -19.20 -19.46 -4.26
C MET A 592 -17.90 -19.97 -4.90
N ILE A 593 -17.59 -21.27 -4.73
CA ILE A 593 -16.45 -21.93 -5.37
C ILE A 593 -16.62 -21.93 -6.90
N ARG A 594 -17.77 -22.37 -7.43
CA ARG A 594 -18.05 -22.37 -8.88
C ARG A 594 -18.05 -20.98 -9.53
N ARG A 595 -18.23 -19.91 -8.75
CA ARG A 595 -18.17 -18.51 -9.22
C ARG A 595 -16.79 -17.87 -9.09
N GLY A 596 -15.76 -18.60 -8.63
CA GLY A 596 -14.41 -18.03 -8.42
C GLY A 596 -14.39 -16.90 -7.38
N ILE A 597 -15.28 -16.96 -6.40
CA ILE A 597 -15.32 -16.00 -5.27
C ILE A 597 -14.30 -16.41 -4.20
N TRP A 598 -14.01 -17.71 -4.13
CA TRP A 598 -12.89 -18.32 -3.41
C TRP A 598 -12.22 -19.32 -4.36
N SER A 599 -10.89 -19.28 -4.47
CA SER A 599 -10.11 -20.42 -5.00
C SER A 599 -9.67 -21.36 -3.86
N GLN A 600 -9.28 -22.60 -4.19
CA GLN A 600 -8.64 -23.50 -3.22
C GLN A 600 -7.28 -22.96 -2.71
N GLU A 601 -6.70 -21.95 -3.38
CA GLU A 601 -5.41 -21.35 -3.07
C GLU A 601 -5.52 -20.03 -2.28
N GLU A 602 -6.73 -19.53 -1.99
CA GLU A 602 -6.90 -18.17 -1.42
C GLU A 602 -6.73 -18.04 0.10
N PHE A 603 -6.12 -19.04 0.75
CA PHE A 603 -5.41 -18.82 2.01
C PHE A 603 -4.05 -18.16 1.74
N LYS A 604 -4.08 -16.88 1.36
CA LYS A 604 -2.87 -16.05 1.26
C LYS A 604 -2.29 -15.79 2.65
N VAL A 605 -1.37 -16.67 3.03
CA VAL A 605 -0.33 -16.50 4.05
C VAL A 605 0.52 -15.26 3.68
N ALA A 606 1.39 -14.76 4.57
CA ALA A 606 2.26 -13.65 4.16
C ALA A 606 3.20 -14.13 3.03
N ARG A 607 3.72 -13.19 2.22
CA ARG A 607 4.64 -13.55 1.13
C ARG A 607 5.92 -14.23 1.65
N ASP A 608 6.25 -13.94 2.91
CA ASP A 608 7.38 -14.49 3.65
C ASP A 608 7.07 -15.93 4.18
N ASP A 609 5.79 -16.29 4.31
CA ASP A 609 5.32 -17.63 4.69
C ASP A 609 5.12 -18.57 3.48
N GLU A 610 4.93 -18.05 2.26
CA GLU A 610 4.71 -18.85 1.03
C GLU A 610 5.91 -19.79 0.73
N GLU A 611 7.15 -19.33 0.98
CA GLU A 611 8.36 -20.15 0.76
C GLU A 611 8.50 -21.33 1.74
N ALA A 612 7.87 -21.27 2.92
CA ALA A 612 7.89 -22.35 3.89
C ALA A 612 7.08 -23.57 3.42
N VAL A 613 6.01 -23.34 2.64
CA VAL A 613 5.02 -24.35 2.25
C VAL A 613 5.40 -25.09 0.97
N ILE A 614 5.91 -24.37 -0.05
CA ILE A 614 5.89 -24.84 -1.44
C ILE A 614 6.93 -25.92 -1.77
N LYS A 615 7.97 -26.12 -0.94
CA LYS A 615 9.10 -27.04 -1.23
C LYS A 615 9.00 -28.46 -0.62
N ALA A 616 7.93 -28.80 0.11
CA ALA A 616 7.81 -30.11 0.76
C ALA A 616 7.22 -31.23 -0.13
N VAL A 617 6.72 -30.90 -1.33
CA VAL A 617 6.12 -31.85 -2.27
C VAL A 617 6.98 -31.93 -3.53
N THR A 618 7.62 -33.08 -3.73
CA THR A 618 8.53 -33.36 -4.86
C THR A 618 7.84 -33.22 -6.22
N TYR A 619 8.53 -32.61 -7.17
CA TYR A 619 8.02 -31.91 -8.36
C TYR A 619 7.32 -32.75 -9.47
N GLU A 620 7.00 -34.03 -9.25
CA GLU A 620 6.68 -34.99 -10.33
C GLU A 620 5.25 -35.59 -10.32
N ASN A 621 4.35 -35.20 -9.41
CA ASN A 621 2.94 -35.68 -9.49
C ASN A 621 1.92 -34.65 -9.00
N LYS A 622 1.16 -34.06 -9.94
CA LYS A 622 0.04 -33.13 -9.64
C LYS A 622 -1.14 -33.81 -8.93
N ASP A 623 -1.24 -35.13 -8.99
CA ASP A 623 -2.36 -35.90 -8.45
C ASP A 623 -2.07 -36.55 -7.08
N ALA A 624 -0.90 -36.26 -6.50
CA ALA A 624 -0.59 -36.65 -5.12
C ALA A 624 -1.16 -35.59 -4.15
N ARG A 625 -2.37 -35.83 -3.63
CA ARG A 625 -2.97 -35.03 -2.54
C ARG A 625 -2.11 -35.15 -1.27
N LEU A 626 -1.15 -34.24 -1.09
CA LEU A 626 -0.22 -34.19 0.05
C LEU A 626 -0.06 -32.75 0.55
N ALA A 627 0.11 -32.61 1.87
CA ALA A 627 -0.33 -31.41 2.59
C ALA A 627 0.77 -30.37 2.88
N ALA A 628 0.32 -29.15 3.20
CA ALA A 628 1.14 -28.03 3.63
C ALA A 628 1.58 -28.18 5.11
N ILE A 629 2.84 -28.54 5.32
CA ILE A 629 3.47 -28.53 6.64
C ILE A 629 3.97 -27.09 6.92
N TRP A 630 3.74 -26.57 8.11
CA TRP A 630 4.14 -25.20 8.49
C TRP A 630 5.40 -25.18 9.35
N PHE A 631 6.27 -24.20 9.11
CA PHE A 631 7.55 -24.06 9.79
C PHE A 631 7.86 -22.60 10.15
N PRO A 632 8.37 -22.28 11.35
CA PRO A 632 8.79 -20.93 11.69
C PRO A 632 10.17 -20.56 11.10
N GLU A 633 10.29 -19.34 10.58
CA GLU A 633 11.48 -18.77 9.94
C GLU A 633 12.77 -18.86 10.79
N THR A 634 12.65 -18.75 12.12
CA THR A 634 13.78 -18.92 13.05
C THR A 634 14.46 -20.29 12.99
N THR A 635 13.81 -21.29 12.40
CA THR A 635 14.35 -22.64 12.17
C THR A 635 15.20 -22.74 10.90
N HIS A 636 15.22 -21.71 10.05
CA HIS A 636 15.80 -21.76 8.71
C HIS A 636 17.24 -21.22 8.61
N LEU A 637 17.74 -20.50 9.62
CA LEU A 637 19.09 -19.93 9.60
C LEU A 637 20.16 -21.03 9.46
N GLY A 638 20.72 -21.11 8.24
CA GLY A 638 21.86 -21.95 7.90
C GLY A 638 21.56 -23.36 7.37
N VAL A 639 20.31 -23.84 7.27
CA VAL A 639 20.04 -25.26 6.90
C VAL A 639 20.55 -25.63 5.49
N GLU A 640 20.47 -24.71 4.54
CA GLU A 640 20.91 -24.92 3.16
C GLU A 640 22.44 -24.81 3.03
N GLU A 641 23.04 -23.78 3.64
CA GLU A 641 24.50 -23.62 3.81
C GLU A 641 25.14 -24.82 4.54
N THR A 642 24.41 -25.41 5.47
CA THR A 642 24.76 -26.61 6.23
C THR A 642 24.82 -27.84 5.34
N PHE A 643 23.80 -28.06 4.52
CA PHE A 643 23.72 -29.24 3.67
C PHE A 643 24.84 -29.19 2.60
N LEU A 644 25.05 -28.01 2.02
CA LEU A 644 26.11 -27.72 1.04
C LEU A 644 27.52 -27.59 1.66
N GLY A 645 27.65 -27.60 2.99
CA GLY A 645 28.94 -27.60 3.70
C GLY A 645 29.67 -26.26 3.76
N LEU A 646 29.00 -25.15 3.45
CA LEU A 646 29.57 -23.81 3.30
C LEU A 646 29.79 -23.05 4.62
N SER A 647 29.22 -23.53 5.74
CA SER A 647 29.30 -22.84 7.03
C SER A 647 30.52 -23.24 7.87
N ASP A 648 31.55 -22.39 7.89
CA ASP A 648 32.57 -22.36 8.95
C ASP A 648 32.01 -21.65 10.20
N ALA A 649 31.16 -22.37 10.94
CA ALA A 649 30.62 -21.90 12.21
C ALA A 649 31.77 -21.63 13.22
N PRO A 650 31.84 -20.43 13.83
CA PRO A 650 32.91 -20.10 14.78
C PRO A 650 32.83 -20.97 16.04
N THR A 651 33.99 -21.31 16.61
CA THR A 651 34.12 -22.32 17.66
C THR A 651 33.74 -21.80 19.05
N THR A 652 32.47 -21.43 19.24
CA THR A 652 31.95 -20.94 20.54
C THR A 652 31.45 -22.08 21.44
N CYS A 653 32.37 -22.96 21.86
CA CYS A 653 32.15 -23.85 23.01
C CYS A 653 33.49 -24.31 23.61
N SER A 654 34.08 -23.47 24.47
CA SER A 654 35.20 -23.87 25.32
C SER A 654 34.68 -24.67 26.51
N GLY A 655 34.80 -26.00 26.49
CA GLY A 655 34.60 -26.84 27.69
C GLY A 655 33.54 -27.95 27.62
N LEU A 656 33.54 -28.80 26.59
CA LEU A 656 32.80 -30.07 26.60
C LEU A 656 33.75 -31.28 26.64
N VAL A 657 33.46 -32.23 27.53
CA VAL A 657 34.29 -33.41 27.86
C VAL A 657 34.42 -34.44 26.71
N LEU A 658 33.67 -34.24 25.62
CA LEU A 658 33.61 -35.13 24.44
C LEU A 658 34.96 -35.32 23.73
N ASP A 659 35.89 -34.38 23.81
CA ASP A 659 37.16 -34.50 23.09
C ASP A 659 38.07 -35.64 23.60
N GLY A 660 37.85 -36.11 24.83
CA GLY A 660 38.59 -37.23 25.43
C GLY A 660 38.05 -38.63 25.13
N LEU A 661 36.94 -38.77 24.39
CA LEU A 661 36.33 -40.08 24.12
C LEU A 661 36.95 -40.79 22.89
N PRO A 662 37.12 -42.13 22.94
CA PRO A 662 37.41 -42.97 21.78
C PRO A 662 36.38 -42.79 20.66
N GLN A 663 36.83 -42.84 19.41
CA GLN A 663 35.97 -42.64 18.24
C GLN A 663 34.83 -43.67 18.16
N GLU A 664 35.11 -44.92 18.54
CA GLU A 664 34.11 -46.00 18.61
C GLU A 664 32.94 -45.69 19.55
N LEU A 665 33.22 -45.05 20.70
CA LEU A 665 32.18 -44.62 21.63
C LEU A 665 31.38 -43.44 21.06
N ILE A 666 32.05 -42.48 20.43
CA ILE A 666 31.40 -41.36 19.73
C ILE A 666 30.45 -41.89 18.65
N ASP A 667 30.92 -42.78 17.78
CA ASP A 667 30.10 -43.34 16.70
C ASP A 667 28.92 -44.15 17.27
N SER A 668 29.13 -44.94 18.33
CA SER A 668 28.05 -45.69 19.01
C SER A 668 26.99 -44.80 19.66
N MET A 669 27.37 -43.58 20.09
CA MET A 669 26.43 -42.58 20.58
C MET A 669 25.68 -41.92 19.42
N LEU A 670 26.37 -41.56 18.34
CA LEU A 670 25.76 -40.93 17.17
C LEU A 670 24.72 -41.84 16.50
N TYR A 671 24.96 -43.15 16.39
CA TYR A 671 23.97 -44.11 15.87
C TYR A 671 22.65 -44.17 16.67
N ARG A 672 22.64 -43.70 17.94
CA ARG A 672 21.47 -43.69 18.82
C ARG A 672 20.77 -42.34 18.92
N LEU A 673 21.25 -41.31 18.24
CA LEU A 673 20.62 -39.99 18.23
C LEU A 673 19.49 -39.92 17.21
N ASP A 674 18.49 -39.10 17.51
CA ASP A 674 17.45 -38.70 16.56
C ASP A 674 18.04 -37.82 15.44
N MET A 675 17.34 -37.77 14.30
CA MET A 675 17.81 -37.04 13.12
C MET A 675 18.07 -35.56 13.43
N VAL A 676 17.19 -34.87 14.17
CA VAL A 676 17.38 -33.44 14.50
C VAL A 676 18.62 -33.23 15.38
N SER A 677 18.85 -34.09 16.37
CA SER A 677 20.06 -34.04 17.21
C SER A 677 21.33 -34.34 16.42
N LEU A 678 21.31 -35.27 15.46
CA LEU A 678 22.45 -35.52 14.56
C LEU A 678 22.81 -34.30 13.72
N PHE A 679 21.81 -33.64 13.13
CA PHE A 679 22.04 -32.39 12.39
C PHE A 679 22.58 -31.28 13.31
N ARG A 680 22.07 -31.15 14.54
CA ARG A 680 22.63 -30.20 15.53
C ARG A 680 24.08 -30.52 15.93
N MET A 681 24.43 -31.79 16.14
CA MET A 681 25.81 -32.20 16.47
C MET A 681 26.82 -31.85 15.36
N ARG A 682 26.37 -31.87 14.10
CA ARG A 682 27.15 -31.45 12.92
C ARG A 682 27.54 -29.95 12.92
N HIS A 683 26.91 -29.14 13.79
CA HIS A 683 27.22 -27.72 14.00
C HIS A 683 28.13 -27.41 15.18
N VAL A 684 28.30 -28.33 16.13
CA VAL A 684 29.02 -28.04 17.38
C VAL A 684 30.51 -27.78 17.14
N ASN A 685 31.18 -28.64 16.36
CA ASN A 685 32.56 -28.41 15.92
C ASN A 685 32.92 -29.24 14.66
N ARG A 686 34.09 -28.98 14.08
CA ARG A 686 34.59 -29.67 12.88
C ARG A 686 34.84 -31.17 13.10
N ARG A 687 35.18 -31.61 14.31
CA ARG A 687 35.42 -33.03 14.64
C ARG A 687 34.12 -33.83 14.59
N LEU A 688 33.09 -33.39 15.31
CA LEU A 688 31.76 -34.00 15.31
C LEU A 688 31.11 -33.94 13.93
N ARG A 689 31.29 -32.84 13.17
CA ARG A 689 30.89 -32.76 11.76
C ARG A 689 31.51 -33.88 10.92
N ASN A 690 32.80 -34.13 11.06
CA ASN A 690 33.50 -35.21 10.35
C ASN A 690 33.03 -36.60 10.81
N SER A 691 32.85 -36.81 12.12
CA SER A 691 32.32 -38.08 12.65
C SER A 691 30.92 -38.38 12.11
N VAL A 692 29.97 -37.44 12.19
CA VAL A 692 28.61 -37.59 11.62
C VAL A 692 28.67 -37.87 10.11
N ASN A 693 29.47 -37.13 9.36
CA ASN A 693 29.65 -37.36 7.92
C ASN A 693 30.30 -38.72 7.57
N SER A 694 31.00 -39.36 8.52
CA SER A 694 31.66 -40.66 8.32
C SER A 694 30.72 -41.86 8.50
N LEU A 695 29.57 -41.66 9.16
CA LEU A 695 28.56 -42.70 9.35
C LEU A 695 27.91 -43.07 8.02
N HIS A 696 28.13 -44.32 7.55
CA HIS A 696 27.61 -44.77 6.26
C HIS A 696 26.09 -44.57 6.12
N ARG A 697 25.30 -44.97 7.14
CA ARG A 697 23.83 -44.82 7.15
C ARG A 697 23.37 -43.38 6.96
N TYR A 698 24.02 -42.43 7.63
CA TYR A 698 23.74 -41.00 7.48
C TYR A 698 24.06 -40.51 6.08
N ARG A 699 25.25 -40.85 5.56
CA ARG A 699 25.65 -40.50 4.20
C ARG A 699 24.68 -41.05 3.16
N ASP A 700 24.22 -42.28 3.34
CA ASP A 700 23.36 -42.96 2.36
C ASP A 700 21.92 -42.43 2.43
N ILE A 701 21.38 -42.10 3.62
CA ILE A 701 20.11 -41.35 3.76
C ILE A 701 20.21 -39.97 3.08
N VAL A 702 21.27 -39.21 3.36
CA VAL A 702 21.47 -37.87 2.79
C VAL A 702 21.66 -37.91 1.27
N ARG A 703 22.32 -38.95 0.75
CA ARG A 703 22.63 -39.12 -0.68
C ARG A 703 21.46 -39.64 -1.50
N TYR A 704 20.73 -40.63 -1.00
CA TYR A 704 19.68 -41.33 -1.74
C TYR A 704 18.28 -40.91 -1.31
N GLY A 705 18.06 -40.60 -0.03
CA GLY A 705 16.78 -40.10 0.47
C GLY A 705 16.46 -38.66 0.05
N GLY A 706 17.42 -37.94 -0.54
CA GLY A 706 17.25 -36.62 -1.09
C GLY A 706 17.30 -35.49 -0.06
N PHE A 707 17.51 -34.27 -0.58
CA PHE A 707 17.47 -33.05 0.22
C PHE A 707 16.08 -32.85 0.84
N ASP A 708 15.02 -33.06 0.06
CA ASP A 708 13.65 -32.69 0.41
C ASP A 708 13.07 -33.51 1.58
N VAL A 709 13.34 -34.82 1.63
CA VAL A 709 12.84 -35.67 2.75
C VAL A 709 13.58 -35.35 4.04
N THR A 710 14.89 -35.12 3.94
CA THR A 710 15.71 -34.65 5.08
C THR A 710 15.21 -33.30 5.59
N LEU A 711 14.91 -32.38 4.66
CA LEU A 711 14.38 -31.05 4.95
C LEU A 711 12.98 -31.13 5.60
N ALA A 712 12.09 -31.98 5.08
CA ALA A 712 10.77 -32.22 5.63
C ALA A 712 10.84 -32.78 7.06
N LEU A 713 11.71 -33.76 7.32
CA LEU A 713 11.93 -34.33 8.67
C LEU A 713 12.44 -33.29 9.68
N LEU A 714 13.40 -32.46 9.27
CA LEU A 714 13.98 -31.42 10.14
C LEU A 714 13.00 -30.29 10.41
N ARG A 715 12.35 -29.76 9.37
CA ARG A 715 11.44 -28.62 9.49
C ARG A 715 10.15 -29.00 10.22
N SER A 716 9.58 -30.18 9.95
CA SER A 716 8.34 -30.65 10.58
C SER A 716 8.47 -31.05 12.05
N ASN A 717 9.71 -31.07 12.56
CA ASN A 717 10.07 -31.54 13.89
C ASN A 717 9.76 -33.04 14.15
N ALA A 718 9.28 -33.78 13.14
CA ALA A 718 9.10 -35.23 13.19
C ALA A 718 10.43 -35.97 13.35
N GLY A 719 11.54 -35.39 12.84
CA GLY A 719 12.89 -35.91 13.01
C GLY A 719 13.42 -35.96 14.46
N LEU A 720 12.70 -35.40 15.44
CA LEU A 720 12.97 -35.63 16.87
C LEU A 720 12.59 -37.05 17.35
N TYR A 721 11.70 -37.71 16.61
CA TYR A 721 11.10 -39.00 16.97
C TYR A 721 11.62 -40.16 16.11
N ILE A 722 12.57 -39.90 15.22
CA ILE A 722 13.07 -40.85 14.22
C ILE A 722 14.59 -40.98 14.40
N GLY A 723 15.04 -42.19 14.70
CA GLY A 723 16.46 -42.53 14.76
C GLY A 723 17.07 -42.69 13.37
N LEU A 724 18.40 -42.59 13.32
CA LEU A 724 19.17 -42.82 12.09
C LEU A 724 18.94 -44.23 11.50
N ASP A 725 18.82 -45.22 12.37
CA ASP A 725 18.65 -46.63 12.00
C ASP A 725 17.24 -46.93 11.48
N ASP A 726 16.22 -46.26 12.00
CA ASP A 726 14.82 -46.40 11.55
C ASP A 726 14.69 -45.87 10.11
N MET A 727 15.20 -44.65 9.88
CA MET A 727 15.18 -44.02 8.55
C MET A 727 16.01 -44.79 7.52
N TYR A 728 17.16 -45.36 7.91
CA TYR A 728 17.97 -46.22 7.03
C TYR A 728 17.26 -47.54 6.71
N THR A 729 16.54 -48.11 7.70
CA THR A 729 15.75 -49.32 7.50
C THR A 729 14.61 -49.08 6.52
N VAL A 730 13.91 -47.95 6.64
CA VAL A 730 12.87 -47.50 5.70
C VAL A 730 13.42 -47.34 4.28
N LEU A 731 14.55 -46.65 4.12
CA LEU A 731 15.22 -46.47 2.82
C LEU A 731 15.53 -47.81 2.13
N CYS A 732 15.94 -48.82 2.90
CA CYS A 732 16.27 -50.14 2.35
C CYS A 732 15.10 -51.14 2.26
N THR A 733 13.90 -50.79 2.74
CA THR A 733 12.74 -51.70 2.73
C THR A 733 12.00 -51.59 1.40
N ARG A 734 11.98 -52.66 0.60
CA ARG A 734 11.37 -52.62 -0.75
C ARG A 734 9.84 -52.59 -0.73
N SER A 735 9.21 -53.40 0.12
CA SER A 735 7.75 -53.52 0.21
C SER A 735 7.10 -52.44 1.10
N CYS A 736 5.80 -52.25 0.93
CA CYS A 736 4.94 -51.51 1.85
C CYS A 736 4.90 -52.23 3.20
N MET A 737 5.28 -51.56 4.28
CA MET A 737 5.36 -52.13 5.64
C MET A 737 3.99 -52.49 6.23
N ILE A 738 2.89 -52.02 5.63
CA ILE A 738 1.51 -52.26 6.09
C ILE A 738 0.90 -53.49 5.38
N CYS A 739 0.87 -53.51 4.03
CA CYS A 739 0.26 -54.62 3.28
C CYS A 739 1.23 -55.70 2.82
N ASN A 740 2.54 -55.44 2.85
CA ASN A 740 3.65 -56.28 2.36
C ASN A 740 3.59 -56.77 0.89
N ASN A 741 2.48 -56.57 0.19
CA ASN A 741 2.23 -57.08 -1.16
C ASN A 741 2.64 -56.12 -2.29
N CYS A 742 2.71 -54.82 -2.01
CA CYS A 742 3.03 -53.78 -2.99
C CYS A 742 4.36 -53.08 -2.66
N PHE A 743 4.98 -52.42 -3.63
CA PHE A 743 6.12 -51.52 -3.36
C PHE A 743 5.65 -50.28 -2.59
N GLY A 744 6.49 -49.78 -1.67
CA GLY A 744 6.20 -48.61 -0.84
C GLY A 744 6.78 -47.33 -1.42
N ASP A 745 6.04 -46.60 -2.25
CA ASP A 745 6.54 -45.34 -2.86
C ASP A 745 6.72 -44.20 -1.84
N PHE A 746 5.91 -44.19 -0.79
CA PHE A 746 5.81 -43.07 0.15
C PHE A 746 6.34 -43.44 1.54
N VAL A 747 6.91 -42.44 2.23
CA VAL A 747 7.26 -42.55 3.66
C VAL A 747 6.39 -41.60 4.45
N PHE A 748 5.57 -42.15 5.35
CA PHE A 748 4.76 -41.39 6.30
C PHE A 748 5.65 -40.85 7.43
N LEU A 749 5.78 -39.53 7.52
CA LEU A 749 6.80 -38.85 8.33
C LEU A 749 6.55 -38.94 9.85
N LEU A 750 5.29 -39.05 10.30
CA LEU A 750 4.98 -39.14 11.74
C LEU A 750 5.22 -40.53 12.34
N GLY A 751 5.22 -41.58 11.50
CA GLY A 751 5.43 -42.97 11.93
C GLY A 751 6.71 -43.61 11.41
N CYS A 752 7.46 -42.93 10.52
CA CYS A 752 8.58 -43.52 9.76
C CYS A 752 8.19 -44.84 9.06
N LEU A 753 7.04 -44.85 8.38
CA LEU A 753 6.51 -46.06 7.71
C LEU A 753 6.59 -45.94 6.19
N ARG A 754 7.19 -46.92 5.52
CA ARG A 754 7.14 -47.04 4.06
C ARG A 754 5.82 -47.66 3.63
N CYS A 755 5.05 -46.99 2.77
CA CYS A 755 3.69 -47.39 2.40
C CYS A 755 3.39 -47.12 0.91
N CYS A 756 2.48 -47.92 0.34
CA CYS A 756 1.94 -47.66 -1.01
C CYS A 756 0.80 -46.63 -0.95
N LYS A 757 0.45 -45.98 -2.08
CA LYS A 757 -0.62 -44.96 -2.16
C LYS A 757 -1.94 -45.41 -1.49
N SER A 758 -2.37 -46.65 -1.73
CA SER A 758 -3.63 -47.19 -1.18
C SER A 758 -3.57 -47.30 0.35
N CYS A 759 -2.53 -47.92 0.91
CA CYS A 759 -2.35 -48.00 2.37
C CYS A 759 -2.15 -46.63 3.00
N LEU A 760 -1.45 -45.71 2.34
CA LEU A 760 -1.28 -44.34 2.82
C LEU A 760 -2.64 -43.69 3.11
N HIS A 761 -3.57 -43.70 2.14
CA HIS A 761 -4.90 -43.10 2.31
C HIS A 761 -5.88 -43.89 3.17
N SER A 762 -5.82 -45.23 3.16
CA SER A 762 -6.88 -46.08 3.76
C SER A 762 -6.55 -46.70 5.11
N ALA A 763 -5.26 -46.95 5.41
CA ALA A 763 -4.84 -47.63 6.63
C ALA A 763 -5.18 -46.82 7.88
N SER A 764 -5.28 -47.50 9.03
CA SER A 764 -5.47 -46.84 10.33
C SER A 764 -4.18 -46.23 10.87
N GLU A 765 -3.06 -46.82 10.46
CA GLU A 765 -1.69 -46.60 10.91
C GLU A 765 -1.13 -45.24 10.47
N THR A 766 -1.65 -44.71 9.36
CA THR A 766 -1.27 -43.44 8.72
C THR A 766 -2.24 -42.29 9.03
N ARG A 767 -3.31 -42.52 9.80
CA ARG A 767 -4.28 -41.48 10.19
C ARG A 767 -3.69 -40.54 11.23
N VAL A 768 -4.15 -39.29 11.20
CA VAL A 768 -3.72 -38.24 12.13
C VAL A 768 -4.92 -37.52 12.75
N CYS A 769 -4.76 -36.99 13.96
CA CYS A 769 -5.75 -36.12 14.58
C CYS A 769 -5.07 -34.90 15.22
N SER A 770 -5.85 -33.84 15.50
CA SER A 770 -5.28 -32.65 16.14
C SER A 770 -5.01 -32.90 17.62
N LEU A 771 -3.92 -32.36 18.14
CA LEU A 771 -3.52 -32.48 19.54
C LEU A 771 -4.59 -31.89 20.48
N ASN A 772 -5.31 -30.86 20.05
CA ASN A 772 -6.44 -30.29 20.80
C ASN A 772 -7.65 -31.23 20.85
N TYR A 773 -7.95 -31.95 19.77
CA TYR A 773 -8.95 -33.02 19.78
C TYR A 773 -8.52 -34.18 20.68
N ALA A 774 -7.26 -34.64 20.56
CA ALA A 774 -6.72 -35.69 21.42
C ALA A 774 -6.77 -35.31 22.93
N ARG A 775 -6.42 -34.07 23.29
CA ARG A 775 -6.56 -33.54 24.65
C ARG A 775 -8.03 -33.45 25.10
N GLY A 776 -8.95 -33.06 24.21
CA GLY A 776 -10.38 -32.97 24.52
C GLY A 776 -11.05 -34.33 24.73
N VAL A 777 -10.69 -35.33 23.93
CA VAL A 777 -11.30 -36.67 23.97
C VAL A 777 -10.63 -37.59 24.99
N TYR A 778 -9.29 -37.55 25.12
CA TYR A 778 -8.51 -38.46 25.96
C TYR A 778 -7.93 -37.82 27.23
N GLY A 779 -8.24 -36.54 27.51
CA GLY A 779 -7.69 -35.75 28.63
C GLY A 779 -8.05 -36.20 30.05
N GLY A 780 -8.65 -37.37 30.21
CA GLY A 780 -8.80 -38.06 31.50
C GLY A 780 -8.14 -39.46 31.56
N LEU A 781 -7.65 -39.98 30.43
CA LEU A 781 -7.00 -41.30 30.30
C LEU A 781 -5.48 -41.17 30.09
N LEU A 782 -5.05 -40.14 29.37
CA LEU A 782 -3.64 -39.81 29.15
C LEU A 782 -3.33 -38.43 29.73
N SER A 783 -2.21 -38.32 30.45
CA SER A 783 -1.76 -37.01 30.95
C SER A 783 -1.27 -36.12 29.80
N ASN A 784 -1.36 -34.79 29.98
CA ASN A 784 -0.82 -33.84 28.99
C ASN A 784 0.67 -34.09 28.69
N LYS A 785 1.47 -34.53 29.67
CA LYS A 785 2.88 -34.90 29.46
C LYS A 785 3.05 -36.13 28.56
N GLN A 786 2.17 -37.13 28.64
CA GLN A 786 2.15 -38.27 27.73
C GLN A 786 1.71 -37.83 26.33
N LEU A 787 0.63 -37.04 26.23
CA LEU A 787 0.14 -36.50 24.95
C LEU A 787 1.20 -35.64 24.23
N ASP A 788 1.96 -34.84 24.97
CA ASP A 788 3.03 -34.02 24.42
C ASP A 788 4.29 -34.83 24.03
N SER A 789 4.40 -36.10 24.44
CA SER A 789 5.53 -36.98 24.12
C SER A 789 5.37 -37.78 22.81
N PHE A 790 4.16 -37.83 22.22
CA PHE A 790 3.95 -38.53 20.95
C PHE A 790 4.58 -37.80 19.76
N PRO A 791 4.91 -38.54 18.68
CA PRO A 791 5.29 -37.95 17.40
C PRO A 791 4.22 -36.96 16.93
N LYS A 792 4.64 -35.72 16.69
CA LYS A 792 3.76 -34.59 16.38
C LYS A 792 4.36 -33.63 15.39
N MET A 793 3.50 -32.96 14.62
CA MET A 793 3.86 -32.07 13.51
C MET A 793 2.96 -30.84 13.50
N ALA A 794 3.54 -29.66 13.26
CA ALA A 794 2.77 -28.43 13.04
C ALA A 794 2.33 -28.34 11.57
N VAL A 795 1.08 -27.94 11.32
CA VAL A 795 0.52 -27.76 9.98
C VAL A 795 -0.15 -26.40 9.86
N LEU A 796 -0.40 -25.93 8.63
CA LEU A 796 -1.21 -24.73 8.42
C LEU A 796 -2.70 -25.01 8.70
N PRO A 797 -3.48 -24.04 9.21
CA PRO A 797 -4.94 -24.12 9.17
C PRO A 797 -5.42 -24.02 7.71
N GLY A 798 -6.30 -24.93 7.29
CA GLY A 798 -6.69 -25.05 5.88
C GLY A 798 -7.56 -26.28 5.60
N LEU A 799 -7.82 -26.52 4.32
CA LEU A 799 -8.59 -27.65 3.80
C LEU A 799 -7.81 -28.22 2.61
N TYR A 800 -7.32 -29.47 2.73
CA TYR A 800 -6.29 -30.03 1.84
C TYR A 800 -6.83 -31.11 0.90
N GLY A 801 -8.07 -31.56 1.12
CA GLY A 801 -8.84 -32.41 0.22
C GLY A 801 -10.30 -31.93 0.12
N PRO A 802 -10.98 -32.16 -1.03
CA PRO A 802 -12.35 -31.65 -1.27
C PRO A 802 -13.43 -32.25 -0.37
N GLU A 803 -13.13 -33.36 0.30
CA GLU A 803 -14.01 -34.08 1.22
C GLU A 803 -13.59 -33.91 2.70
N GLU A 804 -12.53 -33.13 2.97
CA GLU A 804 -11.98 -32.96 4.32
C GLU A 804 -12.69 -31.86 5.11
N GLN A 805 -12.78 -32.04 6.44
CA GLN A 805 -13.17 -30.96 7.34
C GLN A 805 -12.01 -29.96 7.52
N PRO A 806 -12.26 -28.64 7.52
CA PRO A 806 -11.20 -27.63 7.62
C PRO A 806 -10.52 -27.67 9.00
N ILE A 807 -9.20 -27.72 9.01
CA ILE A 807 -8.40 -27.62 10.24
C ILE A 807 -8.44 -26.17 10.72
N THR A 808 -9.15 -25.95 11.83
CA THR A 808 -9.32 -24.61 12.43
C THR A 808 -8.36 -24.39 13.59
N GLY A 809 -7.39 -23.50 13.39
CA GLY A 809 -6.66 -22.85 14.48
C GLY A 809 -7.40 -21.58 14.93
N LYS A 810 -7.14 -21.11 16.15
CA LYS A 810 -7.33 -19.68 16.45
C LYS A 810 -6.33 -18.89 15.60
N GLU A 811 -6.64 -17.64 15.25
CA GLU A 811 -5.79 -16.80 14.38
C GLU A 811 -4.35 -16.57 14.89
N SER A 812 -4.04 -16.98 16.12
CA SER A 812 -2.72 -16.91 16.76
C SER A 812 -2.04 -18.25 17.06
N GLU A 813 -2.64 -19.41 16.73
CA GLU A 813 -2.11 -20.74 17.09
C GLU A 813 -2.06 -21.68 15.88
N THR A 814 -0.86 -22.19 15.59
CA THR A 814 -0.63 -23.19 14.55
C THR A 814 -1.13 -24.57 14.99
N PRO A 815 -2.05 -25.22 14.25
CA PRO A 815 -2.55 -26.54 14.63
C PRO A 815 -1.43 -27.58 14.62
N VAL A 816 -1.43 -28.45 15.64
CA VAL A 816 -0.49 -29.56 15.79
C VAL A 816 -1.24 -30.87 15.61
N LEU A 817 -0.72 -31.75 14.74
CA LEU A 817 -1.22 -33.10 14.50
C LEU A 817 -0.37 -34.13 15.24
N VAL A 818 -1.01 -35.23 15.65
CA VAL A 818 -0.41 -36.42 16.27
C VAL A 818 -0.87 -37.68 15.54
N SER A 819 -0.02 -38.72 15.56
CA SER A 819 -0.35 -40.02 14.96
C SER A 819 -1.49 -40.73 15.71
N ALA A 820 -2.53 -41.17 15.00
CA ALA A 820 -3.66 -41.88 15.60
C ALA A 820 -3.27 -43.29 16.08
N SER A 821 -2.29 -43.94 15.42
CA SER A 821 -1.78 -45.26 15.83
C SER A 821 -1.03 -45.20 17.16
N ALA A 822 -0.13 -44.23 17.33
CA ALA A 822 0.61 -44.02 18.59
C ALA A 822 -0.32 -43.71 19.77
N LEU A 823 -1.38 -42.92 19.54
CA LEU A 823 -2.44 -42.69 20.54
C LEU A 823 -3.17 -43.99 20.90
N THR A 824 -3.54 -44.80 19.90
CA THR A 824 -4.29 -46.06 20.10
C THR A 824 -3.47 -47.09 20.87
N GLU A 825 -2.18 -47.21 20.59
CA GLU A 825 -1.26 -48.11 21.29
C GLU A 825 -1.06 -47.71 22.76
N ALA A 826 -0.87 -46.41 23.03
CA ALA A 826 -0.75 -45.91 24.41
C ALA A 826 -2.06 -46.07 25.20
N LEU A 827 -3.21 -45.88 24.54
CA LEU A 827 -4.53 -46.15 25.12
C LEU A 827 -4.69 -47.65 25.45
N HIS A 828 -4.24 -48.56 24.58
CA HIS A 828 -4.26 -50.00 24.86
C HIS A 828 -3.43 -50.35 26.10
N GLY A 829 -2.24 -49.74 26.26
CA GLY A 829 -1.39 -49.93 27.43
C GLY A 829 -2.05 -49.48 28.75
N GLU A 830 -2.65 -48.29 28.79
CA GLU A 830 -3.36 -47.83 29.98
C GLU A 830 -4.66 -48.62 30.22
N LEU A 831 -5.51 -48.86 29.20
CA LEU A 831 -6.77 -49.62 29.36
C LEU A 831 -6.52 -51.03 29.92
N THR A 832 -5.46 -51.70 29.47
CA THR A 832 -5.02 -52.99 30.04
C THR A 832 -4.65 -52.87 31.52
N ARG A 833 -4.00 -51.77 31.91
CA ARG A 833 -3.63 -51.46 33.31
C ARG A 833 -4.84 -51.23 34.22
N TRP A 834 -5.94 -50.73 33.67
CA TRP A 834 -7.24 -50.61 34.33
C TRP A 834 -8.11 -51.88 34.23
N GLY A 835 -7.58 -52.98 33.68
CA GLY A 835 -8.27 -54.26 33.58
C GLY A 835 -9.36 -54.34 32.49
N ILE A 836 -9.36 -53.40 31.53
CA ILE A 836 -10.37 -53.30 30.49
C ILE A 836 -9.91 -54.07 29.24
N SER A 837 -10.66 -55.11 28.86
CA SER A 837 -10.37 -55.92 27.67
C SER A 837 -10.58 -55.13 26.37
N TRP A 838 -9.58 -55.15 25.49
CA TRP A 838 -9.59 -54.49 24.19
C TRP A 838 -9.73 -55.53 23.07
N TYR A 839 -10.89 -55.56 22.42
CA TYR A 839 -11.11 -56.42 21.23
C TYR A 839 -10.67 -55.70 19.96
N SER A 840 -9.68 -56.27 19.27
CA SER A 840 -9.14 -55.76 18.01
C SER A 840 -10.00 -56.18 16.82
N SER A 841 -10.98 -55.35 16.44
CA SER A 841 -11.68 -55.46 15.15
C SER A 841 -12.30 -54.12 14.72
N GLY A 842 -11.62 -53.40 13.84
CA GLY A 842 -12.09 -52.14 13.23
C GLY A 842 -11.71 -50.86 13.98
N PRO A 843 -11.85 -49.67 13.37
CA PRO A 843 -11.47 -48.39 13.98
C PRO A 843 -12.29 -48.09 15.24
N GLY A 844 -11.61 -47.89 16.37
CA GLY A 844 -12.24 -47.77 17.69
C GLY A 844 -13.13 -46.52 17.86
N VAL A 845 -14.25 -46.71 18.56
CA VAL A 845 -15.36 -45.73 18.71
C VAL A 845 -15.38 -45.07 20.10
N SER A 846 -15.78 -43.79 20.17
CA SER A 846 -16.36 -43.14 21.36
C SER A 846 -16.91 -41.75 20.99
N ARG A 847 -18.10 -41.27 21.39
CA ARG A 847 -19.30 -41.93 21.97
C ARG A 847 -20.60 -41.34 21.38
N THR A 848 -20.53 -40.63 20.26
CA THR A 848 -21.66 -40.01 19.57
C THR A 848 -21.45 -40.13 18.06
N ASN A 849 -22.22 -41.02 17.42
CA ASN A 849 -22.21 -41.34 16.00
C ASN A 849 -20.88 -41.95 15.51
N GLY A 850 -20.90 -43.25 15.21
CA GLY A 850 -19.71 -43.99 14.84
C GLY A 850 -19.29 -43.76 13.40
N GLU A 851 -18.24 -42.98 13.20
CA GLU A 851 -17.14 -43.26 12.28
C GLU A 851 -15.95 -42.36 12.69
N TRP A 852 -14.73 -42.92 12.77
CA TRP A 852 -13.55 -42.12 13.16
C TRP A 852 -13.01 -41.41 11.91
N GLU A 853 -13.61 -40.28 11.55
CA GLU A 853 -13.12 -39.31 10.57
C GLU A 853 -11.83 -38.63 11.07
N GLY A 854 -10.78 -39.43 11.27
CA GLY A 854 -9.42 -38.93 11.39
C GLY A 854 -9.01 -38.30 10.06
N TYR A 855 -8.22 -37.23 10.12
CA TYR A 855 -7.76 -36.56 8.90
C TYR A 855 -6.91 -37.53 8.06
N THR A 856 -7.11 -37.46 6.75
CA THR A 856 -6.26 -38.10 5.73
C THR A 856 -4.78 -37.69 5.92
N PRO A 857 -3.82 -38.53 5.51
CA PRO A 857 -2.41 -38.37 5.89
C PRO A 857 -1.79 -37.08 5.35
N MET A 858 -1.46 -36.14 6.25
CA MET A 858 -0.93 -34.82 5.90
C MET A 858 0.60 -34.72 5.95
N ALA A 859 1.33 -35.84 5.84
CA ALA A 859 2.78 -35.85 6.02
C ALA A 859 3.44 -37.09 5.39
N ALA A 860 3.57 -37.13 4.06
CA ALA A 860 4.35 -38.17 3.39
C ALA A 860 5.18 -37.61 2.24
N CYS A 861 6.37 -38.17 2.05
CA CYS A 861 7.27 -37.83 0.95
C CYS A 861 7.56 -39.07 0.10
N LEU A 862 7.86 -38.87 -1.18
CA LEU A 862 8.38 -39.93 -2.05
C LEU A 862 9.81 -40.29 -1.61
N LEU A 863 10.14 -41.58 -1.49
CA LEU A 863 11.50 -42.03 -1.15
C LEU A 863 11.92 -43.22 -2.03
N PRO A 864 13.09 -43.19 -2.71
CA PRO A 864 13.61 -44.36 -3.43
C PRO A 864 13.84 -45.54 -2.50
N TRP A 865 13.87 -46.74 -3.08
CA TRP A 865 14.39 -47.93 -2.42
C TRP A 865 15.89 -48.02 -2.68
N LEU A 866 16.71 -48.17 -1.64
CA LEU A 866 18.14 -48.46 -1.75
C LEU A 866 18.39 -49.95 -1.52
N ASP A 867 18.86 -50.65 -2.55
CA ASP A 867 19.38 -52.00 -2.40
C ASP A 867 20.72 -51.99 -1.66
N LYS A 868 20.83 -52.79 -0.59
CA LYS A 868 22.01 -52.88 0.27
C LYS A 868 23.18 -53.57 -0.42
N ASP A 869 22.90 -54.53 -1.31
CA ASP A 869 23.93 -55.39 -1.89
C ASP A 869 24.50 -54.83 -3.20
N SER A 870 23.64 -54.21 -4.04
CA SER A 870 24.10 -53.55 -5.27
C SER A 870 24.44 -52.05 -5.12
N GLY A 871 23.96 -51.39 -4.05
CA GLY A 871 24.12 -49.94 -3.86
C GLY A 871 23.33 -49.07 -4.87
N VAL A 872 22.42 -49.70 -5.62
CA VAL A 872 21.54 -49.04 -6.60
C VAL A 872 20.28 -48.55 -5.89
N ALA A 873 19.88 -47.31 -6.20
CA ALA A 873 18.62 -46.74 -5.74
C ALA A 873 17.57 -46.79 -6.86
N GLU A 874 16.42 -47.38 -6.59
CA GLU A 874 15.29 -47.49 -7.52
C GLU A 874 14.13 -46.56 -7.10
N VAL A 875 13.67 -45.74 -8.05
CA VAL A 875 12.40 -45.00 -7.97
C VAL A 875 11.42 -45.67 -8.93
N GLN A 876 10.20 -45.93 -8.48
CA GLN A 876 9.12 -46.39 -9.35
C GLN A 876 8.42 -45.19 -9.98
N VAL A 877 8.16 -45.29 -11.29
CA VAL A 877 7.42 -44.28 -12.05
C VAL A 877 6.04 -44.84 -12.39
N ARG A 878 5.00 -44.03 -12.16
CA ARG A 878 3.60 -44.34 -12.46
C ARG A 878 3.10 -43.45 -13.59
N CYS A 879 2.28 -44.00 -14.49
CA CYS A 879 1.66 -43.21 -15.54
C CYS A 879 0.42 -42.47 -15.01
N THR A 880 0.43 -41.14 -15.11
CA THR A 880 -0.71 -40.26 -14.80
C THR A 880 -1.97 -40.64 -15.58
N GLY A 881 -1.82 -40.98 -16.87
CA GLY A 881 -2.93 -41.39 -17.73
C GLY A 881 -3.60 -42.70 -17.31
N CYS A 882 -2.84 -43.71 -16.87
CA CYS A 882 -3.39 -44.96 -16.36
C CYS A 882 -3.97 -44.80 -14.95
N ALA A 883 -3.35 -43.98 -14.10
CA ALA A 883 -3.86 -43.68 -12.76
C ALA A 883 -5.23 -42.97 -12.82
N TRP A 884 -5.40 -42.02 -13.74
CA TRP A 884 -6.66 -41.31 -13.93
C TRP A 884 -7.79 -42.22 -14.44
N VAL A 885 -7.48 -43.13 -15.39
CA VAL A 885 -8.44 -44.15 -15.83
C VAL A 885 -8.83 -45.08 -14.68
N GLY A 886 -7.89 -45.47 -13.80
CA GLY A 886 -8.18 -46.32 -12.64
C GLY A 886 -9.16 -45.70 -11.62
N ASP A 887 -9.15 -44.37 -11.46
CA ASP A 887 -10.06 -43.66 -10.54
C ASP A 887 -11.45 -43.36 -11.18
N GLU A 888 -11.57 -43.30 -12.51
CA GLU A 888 -12.86 -43.11 -13.22
C GLU A 888 -13.52 -44.42 -13.73
N ALA A 889 -12.76 -45.51 -13.90
CA ALA A 889 -13.23 -46.76 -14.52
C ALA A 889 -14.10 -47.67 -13.62
N SER A 890 -15.24 -47.14 -13.17
CA SER A 890 -16.44 -47.98 -12.94
C SER A 890 -17.22 -48.27 -14.24
N GLY A 891 -16.77 -47.73 -15.38
CA GLY A 891 -17.29 -48.09 -16.68
C GLY A 891 -16.71 -47.26 -17.82
N LEU A 892 -15.54 -47.66 -18.33
CA LEU A 892 -15.10 -47.45 -19.72
C LEU A 892 -13.72 -48.09 -19.93
N ASP A 893 -13.70 -49.28 -20.54
CA ASP A 893 -12.61 -49.61 -21.47
C ASP A 893 -13.10 -50.63 -22.51
N SER A 894 -12.92 -50.32 -23.79
CA SER A 894 -13.38 -51.15 -24.92
C SER A 894 -12.30 -52.11 -25.44
N THR A 895 -11.20 -52.27 -24.69
CA THR A 895 -10.09 -53.18 -24.99
C THR A 895 -9.77 -54.07 -23.78
N GLY A 896 -10.73 -54.92 -23.41
CA GLY A 896 -10.67 -55.76 -22.20
C GLY A 896 -9.57 -56.82 -22.21
N ASN A 897 -8.34 -56.42 -21.87
CA ASN A 897 -7.14 -57.27 -21.83
C ASN A 897 -6.14 -56.87 -20.70
N LEU A 898 -6.53 -56.00 -19.77
CA LEU A 898 -5.73 -55.63 -18.59
C LEU A 898 -6.56 -55.93 -17.33
N SER A 899 -5.97 -56.66 -16.39
CA SER A 899 -6.60 -56.89 -15.09
C SER A 899 -6.49 -55.64 -14.19
N PRO A 900 -7.28 -55.54 -13.10
CA PRO A 900 -7.12 -54.48 -12.12
C PRO A 900 -5.71 -54.39 -11.52
N ASP A 901 -4.99 -55.53 -11.44
CA ASP A 901 -3.59 -55.55 -10.98
C ASP A 901 -2.63 -54.96 -12.04
N ASP A 902 -2.95 -55.07 -13.34
CA ASP A 902 -2.16 -54.49 -14.43
C ASP A 902 -2.29 -52.95 -14.52
N LEU A 903 -3.42 -52.38 -14.06
CA LEU A 903 -3.62 -50.93 -13.94
C LEU A 903 -2.66 -50.28 -12.92
N TYR A 904 -2.09 -51.07 -12.01
CA TYR A 904 -1.11 -50.64 -11.00
C TYR A 904 0.32 -51.07 -11.30
N LEU A 905 0.65 -51.42 -12.55
CA LEU A 905 2.02 -51.76 -12.94
C LEU A 905 2.99 -50.61 -12.66
N SER A 906 3.85 -50.85 -11.68
CA SER A 906 4.95 -49.97 -11.29
C SER A 906 6.20 -50.28 -12.10
N PHE A 907 6.68 -49.32 -12.89
CA PHE A 907 7.86 -49.50 -13.74
C PHE A 907 9.10 -48.85 -13.10
N SER A 908 10.29 -49.42 -13.36
CA SER A 908 11.52 -48.65 -13.16
C SER A 908 11.55 -47.46 -14.13
N ARG A 909 12.28 -46.38 -13.80
CA ARG A 909 12.40 -45.20 -14.68
C ARG A 909 12.89 -45.54 -16.10
N ARG A 910 13.63 -46.64 -16.30
CA ARG A 910 14.05 -47.13 -17.63
C ARG A 910 12.96 -47.90 -18.35
N ASP A 911 12.28 -48.82 -17.66
CA ASP A 911 11.27 -49.68 -18.28
C ASP A 911 10.01 -48.89 -18.63
N PHE A 912 9.69 -47.87 -17.83
CA PHE A 912 8.61 -46.92 -18.07
C PHE A 912 8.72 -46.26 -19.46
N LEU A 913 9.91 -45.75 -19.80
CA LEU A 913 10.17 -45.08 -21.07
C LEU A 913 10.25 -46.04 -22.25
N ASN A 914 10.78 -47.25 -22.03
CA ASN A 914 11.04 -48.20 -23.11
C ASN A 914 9.84 -49.07 -23.49
N GLU A 915 9.02 -49.51 -22.53
CA GLU A 915 7.90 -50.43 -22.73
C GLU A 915 6.54 -49.74 -22.54
N HIS A 916 6.35 -49.03 -21.41
CA HIS A 916 5.02 -48.53 -21.03
C HIS A 916 4.59 -47.28 -21.80
N PHE A 917 5.41 -46.23 -21.84
CA PHE A 917 5.06 -44.96 -22.52
C PHE A 917 4.73 -45.16 -24.00
N LYS A 918 5.34 -46.15 -24.68
CA LYS A 918 5.03 -46.50 -26.07
C LYS A 918 3.67 -47.17 -26.25
N ARG A 919 3.12 -47.81 -25.22
CA ARG A 919 1.83 -48.55 -25.26
C ARG A 919 0.67 -47.77 -24.63
N CYS A 920 0.93 -46.80 -23.75
CA CYS A 920 -0.11 -45.99 -23.11
C CYS A 920 -0.52 -44.77 -23.96
N GLU A 921 -1.69 -44.83 -24.60
CA GLU A 921 -2.21 -43.74 -25.44
C GLU A 921 -2.51 -42.47 -24.61
N GLN A 922 -3.01 -42.62 -23.39
CA GLN A 922 -3.36 -41.53 -22.48
C GLN A 922 -2.11 -40.74 -22.05
N ALA A 923 -0.98 -41.41 -21.79
CA ALA A 923 0.30 -40.76 -21.53
C ALA A 923 0.75 -39.91 -22.71
N GLN A 924 0.63 -40.45 -23.93
CA GLN A 924 1.00 -39.77 -25.17
C GLN A 924 0.09 -38.56 -25.44
N ARG A 925 -1.22 -38.66 -25.17
CA ARG A 925 -2.17 -37.54 -25.29
C ARG A 925 -1.87 -36.41 -24.29
N LEU A 926 -1.51 -36.73 -23.04
CA LEU A 926 -1.07 -35.74 -22.03
C LEU A 926 0.28 -35.09 -22.41
N TRP A 927 1.19 -35.86 -22.99
CA TRP A 927 2.47 -35.36 -23.50
C TRP A 927 2.30 -34.38 -24.68
N LEU A 928 1.34 -34.64 -25.56
CA LEU A 928 1.02 -33.76 -26.68
C LEU A 928 0.35 -32.45 -26.24
N SER A 929 -0.52 -32.48 -25.22
CA SER A 929 -1.26 -31.29 -24.76
C SER A 929 -0.39 -30.27 -24.01
N THR A 930 0.71 -30.71 -23.40
CA THR A 930 1.61 -29.88 -22.57
C THR A 930 2.67 -29.10 -23.36
N ARG A 931 2.54 -28.99 -24.69
CA ARG A 931 3.51 -28.41 -25.64
C ARG A 931 4.89 -29.12 -25.72
N GLY A 932 5.10 -30.21 -24.97
CA GLY A 932 6.32 -31.03 -25.00
C GLY A 932 6.52 -31.85 -26.28
N GLY A 933 5.46 -32.05 -27.08
CA GLY A 933 5.44 -32.83 -28.32
C GLY A 933 6.29 -32.34 -29.51
N LYS A 934 7.37 -31.57 -29.27
CA LYS A 934 8.38 -31.17 -30.26
C LYS A 934 9.75 -31.86 -30.07
N GLN A 935 9.92 -32.66 -29.02
CA GLN A 935 11.15 -33.41 -28.74
C GLN A 935 10.83 -34.90 -28.56
N GLU A 936 11.80 -35.77 -28.83
CA GLU A 936 11.67 -37.20 -28.51
C GLU A 936 11.55 -37.38 -26.98
N PRO A 937 10.70 -38.32 -26.51
CA PRO A 937 10.43 -38.51 -25.08
C PRO A 937 11.67 -38.97 -24.27
N THR A 938 12.72 -39.42 -24.95
CA THR A 938 14.05 -39.72 -24.38
C THR A 938 14.79 -38.48 -23.87
N PHE A 939 14.55 -37.29 -24.44
CA PHE A 939 15.26 -36.06 -24.06
C PHE A 939 14.61 -35.32 -22.88
N ALA A 940 13.34 -35.60 -22.60
CA ALA A 940 12.52 -34.93 -21.60
C ALA A 940 12.86 -35.23 -20.13
N VAL A 941 13.82 -36.14 -19.88
CA VAL A 941 14.01 -36.81 -18.58
C VAL A 941 15.38 -36.47 -17.95
N ALA A 942 16.05 -35.44 -18.48
CA ALA A 942 17.33 -34.92 -17.97
C ALA A 942 17.20 -33.54 -17.27
N LEU A 943 15.97 -33.05 -17.14
CA LEU A 943 15.53 -31.99 -16.23
C LEU A 943 14.57 -32.61 -15.20
#